data_AF-A0A7Y4VW29-F1
#
_entry.id   AF-A0A7Y4VW29-F1
#
_cell.length_a   1.000
_cell.length_b   1.000
_cell.length_c   1.000
_cell.angle_alpha   90.00
_cell.angle_beta   90.00
_cell.angle_gamma   90.00
#
_symmetry.space_group_name_H-M   'P 1'
#
loop_
_entity.id
_entity.type
_entity.pdbx_description
1 polymer ?
#
loop_
_entity_poly.entity_id
_entity_poly.type
_entity_poly.pdbx_seq_one_letter_code
_entity_poly.pdbx_strand_id
1 'polypeptide(L)'
;MTRRPTLAAHFAAIALVALGLACGKEGPAEPRVATRIEIVAGANQSGQVGNSLPVKLVVRTSDGEGPVGGVTVTFTPESGADGTTSPRSVTTGTDGTGQATWTLGSKVGTQTLSAVAPGIPSAVVSATGQLGPPIVVLALSTPFQLAVVSRAVTAIPSVQVTDAFGNPIAGAQVIFEAQQLQSVLTGAIQTTNAAGQATLGSWTIGPNAVSYSVVARLPNNASATFQAQGVPAAVTIVAGADQAANTGTAVAVLPTVRASRDDGSPIPNVPVSFVVTAGGGAVTGTSVLTAQDGTAKPAQWVLGAAPGANRVEALFSGAPPLVFTATGIAAAPAALAATSALAQSGFFGNYLPTSPSVAVTDAGGMPVAGAPVTYSVLSGDGQIVGATAVTDFLGRATLGSWRLGAAAQHSVRATVGALPPLTFTAAATAPPASTFKIDIRYLTPVTPVQQAAFELAVTRWTQILLAGQPPYPVNEQANSCFTGMPAMNETIDGVVIFASLVPIDGPGQVLGSAGPCIVRDDPTYGSAVGLMRFDTADLTTLENQGALNAVILHEMAHVLGFGSLWNFLQNQLLTGEGTASPSFNGPAARNAFLGAIAPSTVFTGTPVPVEGSFGPGTRDSHWRETSFSNELMTGFLNSGFNPLSAISAATFRDLGYLVNDAATEPYTFLATLLAGPPGAPVELREEPLTSPLIVIDRRGRTVARIPRF
;
A
#
# COMPACT_ATOMS: atom_id res chain seq x y z
N MET A 1 -64.62 -48.36 -60.26
CA MET A 1 -64.47 -47.16 -61.12
C MET A 1 -65.78 -46.36 -61.12
N THR A 2 -65.72 -45.07 -61.47
CA THR A 2 -66.77 -44.27 -62.15
C THR A 2 -68.25 -44.32 -61.72
N ARG A 3 -68.72 -43.14 -61.26
CA ARG A 3 -69.95 -42.41 -61.68
C ARG A 3 -71.37 -42.90 -61.28
N ARG A 4 -72.08 -41.96 -60.62
CA ARG A 4 -73.51 -41.53 -60.75
C ARG A 4 -74.16 -41.88 -62.13
N PRO A 5 -75.51 -42.05 -62.26
CA PRO A 5 -76.47 -40.97 -61.89
C PRO A 5 -77.97 -41.28 -61.55
N THR A 6 -78.62 -40.25 -60.95
CA THR A 6 -80.02 -39.72 -61.11
C THR A 6 -81.31 -40.59 -61.03
N LEU A 7 -82.30 -40.06 -60.26
CA LEU A 7 -83.77 -39.90 -60.47
C LEU A 7 -84.57 -40.96 -61.29
N ALA A 8 -85.84 -41.34 -61.01
CA ALA A 8 -86.85 -41.13 -59.93
C ALA A 8 -88.06 -42.10 -60.26
N ALA A 9 -89.37 -42.01 -59.92
CA ALA A 9 -90.25 -41.08 -59.17
C ALA A 9 -91.67 -41.72 -58.92
N HIS A 10 -92.46 -41.22 -57.93
CA HIS A 10 -93.95 -41.31 -57.82
C HIS A 10 -94.63 -42.72 -57.65
N PHE A 11 -95.92 -42.91 -57.25
CA PHE A 11 -97.09 -42.02 -56.96
C PHE A 11 -98.12 -42.67 -55.95
N ALA A 12 -98.78 -41.84 -55.11
CA ALA A 12 -100.13 -41.98 -54.48
C ALA A 12 -100.51 -43.23 -53.61
N ALA A 13 -101.52 -43.26 -52.71
CA ALA A 13 -102.56 -42.30 -52.26
C ALA A 13 -102.86 -42.50 -50.73
N ILE A 14 -103.22 -41.48 -49.91
CA ILE A 14 -104.60 -41.03 -49.50
C ILE A 14 -105.47 -42.19 -48.95
N ALA A 15 -106.11 -42.18 -47.75
CA ALA A 15 -106.64 -41.17 -46.80
C ALA A 15 -106.78 -41.81 -45.37
N LEU A 16 -107.30 -41.23 -44.26
CA LEU A 16 -107.44 -39.88 -43.63
C LEU A 16 -108.14 -40.09 -42.23
N VAL A 17 -108.43 -39.02 -41.46
CA VAL A 17 -109.27 -38.98 -40.21
C VAL A 17 -108.60 -39.54 -38.92
N ALA A 18 -108.92 -39.06 -37.71
CA ALA A 18 -108.63 -37.75 -37.08
C ALA A 18 -109.22 -37.68 -35.65
N LEU A 19 -108.40 -37.36 -34.64
CA LEU A 19 -108.69 -36.85 -33.27
C LEU A 19 -107.34 -36.90 -32.50
N GLY A 20 -106.97 -36.05 -31.53
CA GLY A 20 -107.57 -34.79 -31.07
C GLY A 20 -107.04 -34.43 -29.67
N LEU A 21 -106.32 -33.29 -29.53
CA LEU A 21 -105.76 -32.73 -28.27
C LEU A 21 -104.65 -33.58 -27.58
N ALA A 22 -103.66 -33.01 -26.88
CA ALA A 22 -103.05 -31.68 -26.98
C ALA A 22 -101.60 -31.75 -26.44
N CYS A 23 -100.62 -31.33 -27.23
CA CYS A 23 -99.25 -31.09 -26.74
C CYS A 23 -98.86 -29.64 -27.07
N GLY A 24 -98.59 -28.85 -26.02
CA GLY A 24 -97.95 -27.55 -26.18
C GLY A 24 -96.54 -27.76 -26.72
N LYS A 25 -96.27 -27.26 -27.93
CA LYS A 25 -94.90 -27.20 -28.45
C LYS A 25 -94.22 -25.96 -27.89
N GLU A 26 -93.52 -26.11 -26.78
CA GLU A 26 -92.38 -25.25 -26.51
C GLU A 26 -91.35 -25.50 -27.61
N GLY A 27 -91.30 -24.58 -28.59
CA GLY A 27 -90.09 -24.42 -29.39
C GLY A 27 -88.97 -23.92 -28.48
N PRO A 28 -87.68 -24.14 -28.83
CA PRO A 28 -86.60 -23.49 -28.11
C PRO A 28 -86.83 -21.98 -28.16
N ALA A 29 -86.91 -21.35 -26.98
CA ALA A 29 -87.05 -19.90 -26.89
C ALA A 29 -85.91 -19.22 -27.66
N GLU A 30 -86.20 -18.12 -28.37
CA GLU A 30 -85.16 -17.40 -29.10
C GLU A 30 -84.04 -16.97 -28.14
N PRO A 31 -82.77 -17.10 -28.53
CA PRO A 31 -81.65 -16.82 -27.64
C PRO A 31 -81.64 -15.32 -27.29
N ARG A 32 -82.04 -15.01 -26.05
CA ARG A 32 -82.14 -13.66 -25.50
C ARG A 32 -80.82 -12.92 -25.71
N VAL A 33 -80.87 -11.78 -26.40
CA VAL A 33 -79.68 -10.97 -26.71
C VAL A 33 -79.53 -9.90 -25.63
N ALA A 34 -78.41 -9.91 -24.92
CA ALA A 34 -78.12 -8.87 -23.92
C ALA A 34 -78.00 -7.49 -24.57
N THR A 35 -78.61 -6.47 -23.95
CA THR A 35 -78.64 -5.08 -24.39
C THR A 35 -77.95 -4.14 -23.40
N ARG A 36 -77.60 -4.63 -22.21
CA ARG A 36 -77.01 -3.86 -21.11
C ARG A 36 -75.95 -4.65 -20.34
N ILE A 37 -74.90 -3.95 -19.90
CA ILE A 37 -74.00 -4.38 -18.82
C ILE A 37 -74.31 -3.53 -17.58
N GLU A 38 -74.38 -4.16 -16.41
CA GLU A 38 -74.49 -3.53 -15.10
C GLU A 38 -73.28 -3.87 -14.24
N ILE A 39 -72.80 -2.92 -13.43
CA ILE A 39 -71.86 -3.21 -12.35
C ILE A 39 -72.67 -3.57 -11.09
N VAL A 40 -72.53 -4.80 -10.60
CA VAL A 40 -73.30 -5.34 -9.48
C VAL A 40 -72.54 -5.25 -8.15
N ALA A 41 -71.21 -5.41 -8.19
CA ALA A 41 -70.34 -5.23 -7.03
C ALA A 41 -68.91 -4.83 -7.46
N GLY A 42 -68.10 -4.36 -6.51
CA GLY A 42 -66.70 -3.98 -6.73
C GLY A 42 -66.47 -2.55 -7.26
N ALA A 43 -67.51 -1.73 -7.36
CA ALA A 43 -67.41 -0.31 -7.72
C ALA A 43 -66.96 0.58 -6.54
N ASN A 44 -66.35 1.72 -6.86
CA ASN A 44 -65.98 2.81 -5.93
C ASN A 44 -65.13 2.36 -4.73
N GLN A 45 -64.33 1.31 -4.92
CA GLN A 45 -63.36 0.85 -3.95
C GLN A 45 -62.18 1.81 -3.85
N SER A 46 -61.40 1.68 -2.77
CA SER A 46 -60.07 2.27 -2.68
C SER A 46 -59.05 1.21 -2.25
N GLY A 47 -57.81 1.40 -2.64
CA GLY A 47 -56.70 0.51 -2.31
C GLY A 47 -55.38 1.09 -2.79
N GLN A 48 -54.27 0.54 -2.30
CA GLN A 48 -52.94 0.97 -2.71
C GLN A 48 -52.70 0.70 -4.21
N VAL A 49 -52.01 1.61 -4.89
CA VAL A 49 -51.51 1.41 -6.27
C VAL A 49 -50.70 0.11 -6.38
N GLY A 50 -50.86 -0.61 -7.49
CA GLY A 50 -50.24 -1.91 -7.73
C GLY A 50 -50.89 -3.11 -7.02
N ASN A 51 -51.81 -2.90 -6.06
CA ASN A 51 -52.47 -3.97 -5.32
C ASN A 51 -53.84 -4.35 -5.90
N SER A 52 -54.25 -5.59 -5.64
CA SER A 52 -55.61 -6.10 -5.94
C SER A 52 -56.64 -5.51 -4.98
N LEU A 53 -57.79 -5.08 -5.52
CA LEU A 53 -58.93 -4.59 -4.76
C LEU A 53 -59.61 -5.73 -3.97
N PRO A 54 -60.09 -5.47 -2.74
CA PRO A 54 -60.59 -6.52 -1.83
C PRO A 54 -61.94 -7.13 -2.26
N VAL A 55 -62.81 -6.37 -2.92
CA VAL A 55 -64.06 -6.87 -3.49
C VAL A 55 -63.83 -7.14 -4.98
N LYS A 56 -64.19 -8.32 -5.46
CA LYS A 56 -64.17 -8.62 -6.89
C LYS A 56 -65.14 -7.72 -7.64
N LEU A 57 -64.75 -7.29 -8.83
CA LEU A 57 -65.66 -6.68 -9.79
C LEU A 57 -66.65 -7.75 -10.24
N VAL A 58 -67.94 -7.50 -10.02
CA VAL A 58 -69.04 -8.34 -10.51
C VAL A 58 -69.83 -7.53 -11.52
N VAL A 59 -69.92 -8.04 -12.74
CA VAL A 59 -70.75 -7.49 -13.82
C VAL A 59 -71.93 -8.41 -14.08
N ARG A 60 -73.03 -7.87 -14.59
CA ARG A 60 -74.19 -8.63 -15.07
C ARG A 60 -74.62 -8.17 -16.44
N THR A 61 -74.88 -9.12 -17.34
CA THR A 61 -75.49 -8.87 -18.64
C THR A 61 -76.99 -9.16 -18.61
N SER A 62 -77.78 -8.26 -19.18
CA SER A 62 -79.24 -8.35 -19.24
C SER A 62 -79.79 -7.76 -20.54
N ASP A 63 -81.03 -8.10 -20.88
CA ASP A 63 -81.75 -7.59 -22.06
C ASP A 63 -82.77 -6.48 -21.73
N GLY A 64 -83.10 -6.32 -20.45
CA GLY A 64 -84.13 -5.41 -19.93
C GLY A 64 -85.23 -6.14 -19.16
N GLU A 65 -85.47 -7.41 -19.46
CA GLU A 65 -86.47 -8.26 -18.80
C GLU A 65 -85.84 -9.29 -17.84
N GLY A 66 -84.54 -9.57 -17.97
CA GLY A 66 -83.84 -10.51 -17.10
C GLY A 66 -82.36 -10.69 -17.42
N PRO A 67 -81.66 -11.55 -16.66
CA PRO A 67 -80.26 -11.87 -16.91
C PRO A 67 -80.09 -12.68 -18.20
N VAL A 68 -78.97 -12.46 -18.88
CA VAL A 68 -78.56 -13.18 -20.10
C VAL A 68 -77.14 -13.71 -19.89
N GLY A 69 -77.01 -15.04 -19.90
CA GLY A 69 -75.73 -15.74 -19.80
C GLY A 69 -75.03 -15.96 -21.14
N GLY A 70 -73.79 -16.46 -21.08
CA GLY A 70 -72.98 -16.77 -22.27
C GLY A 70 -72.32 -15.55 -22.94
N VAL A 71 -72.46 -14.35 -22.38
CA VAL A 71 -71.89 -13.12 -22.94
C VAL A 71 -70.45 -12.96 -22.46
N THR A 72 -69.49 -12.87 -23.39
CA THR A 72 -68.09 -12.59 -23.05
C THR A 72 -67.88 -11.09 -22.84
N VAL A 73 -67.68 -10.70 -21.58
CA VAL A 73 -67.31 -9.35 -21.17
C VAL A 73 -65.80 -9.26 -21.03
N THR A 74 -65.18 -8.26 -21.66
CA THR A 74 -63.76 -7.95 -21.57
C THR A 74 -63.54 -6.70 -20.73
N PHE A 75 -62.55 -6.73 -19.84
CA PHE A 75 -62.18 -5.62 -19.00
C PHE A 75 -60.96 -4.88 -19.57
N THR A 76 -61.07 -3.55 -19.68
CA THR A 76 -60.01 -2.68 -20.22
C THR A 76 -59.78 -1.48 -19.31
N PRO A 77 -58.58 -1.31 -18.73
CA PRO A 77 -58.22 -0.09 -18.01
C PRO A 77 -58.19 1.12 -18.95
N GLU A 78 -58.80 2.21 -18.52
CA GLU A 78 -58.85 3.48 -19.26
C GLU A 78 -57.97 4.55 -18.60
N SER A 79 -57.98 4.59 -17.26
CA SER A 79 -57.06 5.39 -16.45
C SER A 79 -56.46 4.52 -15.35
N GLY A 80 -55.14 4.65 -15.12
CA GLY A 80 -54.35 3.57 -14.52
C GLY A 80 -54.13 2.42 -15.51
N ALA A 81 -53.68 2.75 -16.73
CA ALA A 81 -53.62 1.84 -17.89
C ALA A 81 -52.70 0.62 -17.73
N ASP A 82 -51.81 0.65 -16.74
CA ASP A 82 -50.92 -0.42 -16.30
C ASP A 82 -51.55 -1.36 -15.24
N GLY A 83 -52.76 -1.06 -14.79
CA GLY A 83 -53.60 -1.96 -14.00
C GLY A 83 -54.02 -3.20 -14.79
N THR A 84 -54.52 -4.22 -14.10
CA THR A 84 -54.89 -5.51 -14.71
C THR A 84 -56.14 -6.10 -14.07
N THR A 85 -56.82 -7.01 -14.77
CA THR A 85 -57.87 -7.85 -14.16
C THR A 85 -57.58 -9.32 -14.37
N SER A 86 -57.97 -10.14 -13.40
CA SER A 86 -57.85 -11.60 -13.43
C SER A 86 -59.22 -12.25 -13.20
N PRO A 87 -59.83 -12.86 -14.24
CA PRO A 87 -59.38 -12.90 -15.64
C PRO A 87 -59.54 -11.54 -16.36
N ARG A 88 -58.89 -11.38 -17.53
CA ARG A 88 -59.04 -10.20 -18.39
C ARG A 88 -60.37 -10.15 -19.13
N SER A 89 -60.96 -11.31 -19.39
CA SER A 89 -62.31 -11.45 -19.92
C SER A 89 -63.03 -12.62 -19.23
N VAL A 90 -64.34 -12.53 -19.11
CA VAL A 90 -65.18 -13.52 -18.45
C VAL A 90 -66.47 -13.72 -19.26
N THR A 91 -66.85 -14.98 -19.45
CA THR A 91 -68.16 -15.33 -20.04
C THR A 91 -69.18 -15.46 -18.92
N THR A 92 -70.33 -14.81 -19.05
CA THR A 92 -71.32 -14.74 -17.97
C THR A 92 -72.05 -16.07 -17.73
N GLY A 93 -72.35 -16.36 -16.46
CA GLY A 93 -73.08 -17.55 -16.02
C GLY A 93 -74.57 -17.51 -16.40
N THR A 94 -75.32 -18.56 -16.06
CA THR A 94 -76.77 -18.64 -16.31
C THR A 94 -77.60 -17.63 -15.52
N ASP A 95 -77.03 -17.06 -14.46
CA ASP A 95 -77.53 -15.90 -13.70
C ASP A 95 -77.17 -14.55 -14.36
N GLY A 96 -76.52 -14.58 -15.53
CA GLY A 96 -76.02 -13.43 -16.25
C GLY A 96 -74.80 -12.76 -15.63
N THR A 97 -74.19 -13.30 -14.57
CA THR A 97 -73.06 -12.64 -13.88
C THR A 97 -71.69 -13.11 -14.35
N GLY A 98 -70.70 -12.23 -14.27
CA GLY A 98 -69.29 -12.51 -14.53
C GLY A 98 -68.42 -11.77 -13.51
N GLN A 99 -67.29 -12.34 -13.13
CA GLN A 99 -66.44 -11.79 -12.06
C GLN A 99 -64.96 -11.71 -12.44
N ALA A 100 -64.27 -10.67 -11.96
CA ALA A 100 -62.81 -10.57 -12.00
C ALA A 100 -62.26 -9.86 -10.75
N THR A 101 -61.05 -10.23 -10.35
CA THR A 101 -60.25 -9.41 -9.42
C THR A 101 -59.60 -8.28 -10.22
N TRP A 102 -59.72 -7.03 -9.76
CA TRP A 102 -59.08 -5.87 -10.39
C TRP A 102 -57.87 -5.44 -9.55
N THR A 103 -56.70 -5.34 -10.18
CA THR A 103 -55.46 -4.80 -9.63
C THR A 103 -55.24 -3.40 -10.19
N LEU A 104 -55.02 -2.44 -9.31
CA LEU A 104 -54.82 -1.04 -9.68
C LEU A 104 -53.46 -0.83 -10.35
N GLY A 105 -53.40 0.08 -11.32
CA GLY A 105 -52.16 0.57 -11.90
C GLY A 105 -51.34 1.43 -10.94
N SER A 106 -50.17 1.88 -11.38
CA SER A 106 -49.19 2.60 -10.56
C SER A 106 -49.59 4.01 -10.12
N LYS A 107 -50.62 4.63 -10.72
CA LYS A 107 -50.96 6.04 -10.48
C LYS A 107 -52.04 6.27 -9.43
N VAL A 108 -51.74 7.16 -8.50
CA VAL A 108 -52.62 7.60 -7.41
C VAL A 108 -53.76 8.48 -7.94
N GLY A 109 -54.92 8.41 -7.30
CA GLY A 109 -56.15 9.09 -7.71
C GLY A 109 -57.16 8.14 -8.34
N THR A 110 -58.18 8.69 -9.01
CA THR A 110 -59.21 7.87 -9.67
C THR A 110 -58.62 7.09 -10.84
N GLN A 111 -58.84 5.77 -10.82
CA GLN A 111 -58.62 4.85 -11.92
C GLN A 111 -59.98 4.35 -12.44
N THR A 112 -60.07 4.07 -13.74
CA THR A 112 -61.29 3.64 -14.40
C THR A 112 -61.04 2.44 -15.31
N LEU A 113 -62.03 1.55 -15.35
CA LEU A 113 -62.00 0.30 -16.08
C LEU A 113 -63.34 0.14 -16.81
N SER A 114 -63.33 -0.06 -18.12
CA SER A 114 -64.54 -0.42 -18.87
C SER A 114 -64.73 -1.92 -18.94
N ALA A 115 -65.97 -2.34 -18.70
CA ALA A 115 -66.51 -3.65 -19.05
C ALA A 115 -67.21 -3.54 -20.41
N VAL A 116 -66.74 -4.30 -21.39
CA VAL A 116 -67.14 -4.20 -22.80
C VAL A 116 -67.57 -5.56 -23.34
N ALA A 117 -68.69 -5.61 -24.07
CA ALA A 117 -69.12 -6.80 -24.81
C ALA A 117 -69.62 -6.38 -26.22
N PRO A 118 -69.50 -7.23 -27.26
CA PRO A 118 -69.88 -6.87 -28.62
C PRO A 118 -71.36 -6.48 -28.74
N GLY A 119 -71.63 -5.31 -29.32
CA GLY A 119 -72.99 -4.80 -29.54
C GLY A 119 -73.68 -4.17 -28.32
N ILE A 120 -73.01 -4.12 -27.15
CA ILE A 120 -73.59 -3.63 -25.89
C ILE A 120 -72.86 -2.35 -25.45
N PRO A 121 -73.56 -1.29 -24.99
CA PRO A 121 -72.92 -0.13 -24.37
C PRO A 121 -72.05 -0.55 -23.18
N SER A 122 -70.83 -0.01 -23.11
CA SER A 122 -69.88 -0.33 -22.05
C SER A 122 -70.32 0.20 -20.68
N ALA A 123 -70.00 -0.54 -19.63
CA ALA A 123 -70.15 -0.09 -18.25
C ALA A 123 -68.77 0.28 -17.69
N VAL A 124 -68.58 1.55 -17.33
CA VAL A 124 -67.35 2.03 -16.68
C VAL A 124 -67.47 1.89 -15.17
N VAL A 125 -66.43 1.36 -14.53
CA VAL A 125 -66.29 1.30 -13.07
C VAL A 125 -65.06 2.09 -12.62
N SER A 126 -65.23 2.86 -11.55
CA SER A 126 -64.19 3.65 -10.89
C SER A 126 -63.70 3.00 -9.60
N ALA A 127 -62.41 3.18 -9.31
CA ALA A 127 -61.78 2.93 -8.02
C ALA A 127 -60.71 4.00 -7.74
N THR A 128 -60.27 4.14 -6.49
CA THR A 128 -59.26 5.14 -6.10
C THR A 128 -57.96 4.48 -5.68
N GLY A 129 -56.90 4.72 -6.45
CA GLY A 129 -55.53 4.38 -6.09
C GLY A 129 -55.00 5.29 -4.99
N GLN A 130 -54.53 4.68 -3.91
CA GLN A 130 -53.89 5.33 -2.77
C GLN A 130 -52.35 5.14 -2.85
N LEU A 131 -51.60 6.06 -2.25
CA LEU A 131 -50.13 6.00 -2.19
C LEU A 131 -49.63 4.69 -1.55
N GLY A 132 -48.51 4.18 -2.04
CA GLY A 132 -47.74 3.17 -1.30
C GLY A 132 -47.00 3.75 -0.08
N PRO A 133 -46.44 2.89 0.78
CA PRO A 133 -45.57 3.35 1.87
C PRO A 133 -44.28 3.98 1.32
N PRO A 134 -43.70 4.98 2.02
CA PRO A 134 -42.47 5.64 1.59
C PRO A 134 -41.28 4.67 1.70
N ILE A 135 -40.62 4.41 0.58
CA ILE A 135 -39.57 3.37 0.50
C ILE A 135 -38.37 3.80 -0.36
N VAL A 136 -38.51 4.84 -1.19
CA VAL A 136 -37.41 5.41 -1.97
C VAL A 136 -37.08 6.80 -1.45
N VAL A 137 -35.79 7.08 -1.27
CA VAL A 137 -35.26 8.43 -0.96
C VAL A 137 -34.24 8.77 -2.05
N LEU A 138 -34.54 9.76 -2.87
CA LEU A 138 -33.67 10.25 -3.94
C LEU A 138 -33.02 11.56 -3.52
N ALA A 139 -31.71 11.72 -3.77
CA ALA A 139 -31.04 13.02 -3.63
C ALA A 139 -31.55 13.99 -4.69
N LEU A 140 -32.01 15.17 -4.28
CA LEU A 140 -32.52 16.24 -5.14
C LEU A 140 -31.51 17.39 -5.29
N SER A 141 -30.73 17.67 -4.25
CA SER A 141 -29.51 18.48 -4.32
C SER A 141 -28.29 17.64 -4.72
N THR A 142 -27.17 18.29 -5.07
CA THR A 142 -25.90 17.57 -5.31
C THR A 142 -25.50 16.71 -4.09
N PRO A 143 -25.07 15.44 -4.29
CA PRO A 143 -24.59 14.59 -3.20
C PRO A 143 -23.15 14.92 -2.77
N PHE A 144 -22.43 15.79 -3.48
CA PHE A 144 -21.08 16.23 -3.13
C PHE A 144 -20.88 17.73 -3.38
N GLN A 145 -20.10 18.39 -2.51
CA GLN A 145 -19.61 19.75 -2.69
C GLN A 145 -18.27 19.98 -1.94
N LEU A 146 -17.58 21.07 -2.28
CA LEU A 146 -16.55 21.66 -1.41
C LEU A 146 -17.21 22.73 -0.52
N ALA A 147 -16.79 22.84 0.73
CA ALA A 147 -17.25 23.89 1.64
C ALA A 147 -16.10 24.40 2.51
N VAL A 148 -16.06 25.70 2.79
CA VAL A 148 -15.08 26.28 3.71
C VAL A 148 -15.35 25.77 5.13
N VAL A 149 -14.31 25.32 5.83
CA VAL A 149 -14.41 24.82 7.21
C VAL A 149 -15.07 25.84 8.14
N SER A 150 -15.86 25.35 9.11
CA SER A 150 -16.66 26.17 10.03
C SER A 150 -17.75 27.06 9.39
N ARG A 151 -17.98 26.99 8.07
CA ARG A 151 -19.10 27.70 7.40
C ARG A 151 -20.27 26.77 7.06
N ALA A 152 -21.42 27.38 6.79
CA ALA A 152 -22.56 26.73 6.17
C ALA A 152 -22.22 26.30 4.73
N VAL A 153 -22.67 25.11 4.33
CA VAL A 153 -22.60 24.63 2.94
C VAL A 153 -23.52 25.45 2.04
N THR A 154 -23.18 25.59 0.75
CA THR A 154 -23.97 26.40 -0.20
C THR A 154 -25.09 25.59 -0.86
N ALA A 155 -24.85 24.32 -1.18
CA ALA A 155 -25.89 23.41 -1.63
C ALA A 155 -26.48 22.66 -0.42
N ILE A 156 -27.62 23.14 0.08
CA ILE A 156 -28.29 22.56 1.25
C ILE A 156 -28.91 21.20 0.87
N PRO A 157 -28.68 20.13 1.65
CA PRO A 157 -29.25 18.81 1.42
C PRO A 157 -30.78 18.80 1.23
N SER A 158 -31.23 18.30 0.09
CA SER A 158 -32.64 18.06 -0.19
C SER A 158 -32.87 16.69 -0.83
N VAL A 159 -34.01 16.07 -0.50
CA VAL A 159 -34.43 14.76 -1.01
C VAL A 159 -35.85 14.79 -1.55
N GLN A 160 -36.16 13.85 -2.44
CA GLN A 160 -37.52 13.47 -2.79
C GLN A 160 -37.83 12.07 -2.28
N VAL A 161 -38.98 11.90 -1.65
CA VAL A 161 -39.49 10.63 -1.12
C VAL A 161 -40.64 10.13 -1.97
N THR A 162 -40.58 8.86 -2.39
CA THR A 162 -41.65 8.21 -3.16
C THR A 162 -42.00 6.82 -2.62
N ASP A 163 -43.14 6.32 -3.08
CA ASP A 163 -43.41 4.88 -3.06
C ASP A 163 -42.54 4.13 -4.10
N ALA A 164 -42.69 2.80 -4.15
CA ALA A 164 -41.97 1.93 -5.09
C ALA A 164 -42.27 2.20 -6.57
N PHE A 165 -43.31 2.98 -6.89
CA PHE A 165 -43.73 3.33 -8.26
C PHE A 165 -43.37 4.78 -8.65
N GLY A 166 -42.63 5.49 -7.79
CA GLY A 166 -42.21 6.87 -8.04
C GLY A 166 -43.29 7.91 -7.78
N ASN A 167 -44.39 7.59 -7.08
CA ASN A 167 -45.37 8.60 -6.69
C ASN A 167 -44.86 9.38 -5.46
N PRO A 168 -44.88 10.72 -5.49
CA PRO A 168 -44.39 11.53 -4.38
C PRO A 168 -45.28 11.39 -3.14
N ILE A 169 -44.66 11.23 -1.96
CA ILE A 169 -45.38 11.11 -0.69
C ILE A 169 -45.19 12.38 0.13
N ALA A 170 -46.27 13.14 0.30
CA ALA A 170 -46.35 14.25 1.25
C ALA A 170 -46.54 13.75 2.69
N GLY A 171 -46.08 14.52 3.68
CA GLY A 171 -46.25 14.18 5.09
C GLY A 171 -45.27 13.13 5.65
N ALA A 172 -44.34 12.61 4.84
CA ALA A 172 -43.31 11.70 5.31
C ALA A 172 -42.25 12.47 6.12
N GLN A 173 -41.88 11.94 7.28
CA GLN A 173 -40.82 12.50 8.12
C GLN A 173 -39.45 12.01 7.65
N VAL A 174 -38.56 12.95 7.33
CA VAL A 174 -37.16 12.72 6.97
C VAL A 174 -36.27 13.26 8.09
N ILE A 175 -35.34 12.43 8.55
CA ILE A 175 -34.34 12.78 9.57
C ILE A 175 -32.99 12.95 8.87
N PHE A 176 -32.34 14.10 9.07
CA PHE A 176 -31.01 14.40 8.55
C PHE A 176 -29.98 14.21 9.66
N GLU A 177 -29.15 13.17 9.53
CA GLU A 177 -28.20 12.71 10.53
C GLU A 177 -26.76 13.08 10.11
N ALA A 178 -26.12 14.03 10.79
CA ALA A 178 -24.70 14.29 10.62
C ALA A 178 -23.86 13.13 11.18
N GLN A 179 -22.91 12.63 10.40
CA GLN A 179 -22.08 11.48 10.77
C GLN A 179 -20.84 11.89 11.59
N GLN A 180 -20.52 13.18 11.68
CA GLN A 180 -19.42 13.74 12.46
C GLN A 180 -19.95 14.77 13.47
N LEU A 181 -19.57 14.61 14.74
CA LEU A 181 -20.07 15.41 15.88
C LEU A 181 -19.77 16.92 15.79
N GLN A 182 -18.91 17.36 14.87
CA GLN A 182 -18.56 18.76 14.66
C GLN A 182 -19.43 19.48 13.63
N SER A 183 -20.31 18.76 12.92
CA SER A 183 -21.29 19.37 12.02
C SER A 183 -22.50 19.90 12.80
N VAL A 184 -22.92 21.13 12.52
CA VAL A 184 -24.14 21.73 13.12
C VAL A 184 -25.25 21.76 12.06
N LEU A 185 -26.38 21.12 12.37
CA LEU A 185 -27.55 21.10 11.50
C LEU A 185 -28.68 21.94 12.10
N THR A 186 -29.39 22.72 11.29
CA THR A 186 -30.67 23.35 11.69
C THR A 186 -31.83 22.72 10.93
N GLY A 187 -32.96 22.52 11.60
CA GLY A 187 -34.11 21.81 11.01
C GLY A 187 -33.78 20.36 10.62
N ALA A 188 -33.07 19.62 11.48
CA ALA A 188 -32.62 18.25 11.20
C ALA A 188 -33.76 17.21 11.06
N ILE A 189 -34.99 17.55 11.44
CA ILE A 189 -36.19 16.76 11.15
C ILE A 189 -37.09 17.60 10.25
N GLN A 190 -37.52 17.03 9.13
CA GLN A 190 -38.34 17.69 8.12
C GLN A 190 -39.52 16.82 7.71
N THR A 191 -40.57 17.45 7.17
CA THR A 191 -41.76 16.77 6.65
C THR A 191 -41.88 17.08 5.16
N THR A 192 -42.14 16.06 4.34
CA THR A 192 -42.20 16.25 2.88
C THR A 192 -43.41 17.07 2.42
N ASN A 193 -43.18 17.95 1.45
CA ASN A 193 -44.20 18.77 0.80
C ASN A 193 -45.08 17.96 -0.19
N ALA A 194 -46.02 18.63 -0.85
CA ALA A 194 -46.93 18.01 -1.84
C ALA A 194 -46.21 17.33 -3.04
N ALA A 195 -44.96 17.71 -3.35
CA ALA A 195 -44.12 17.08 -4.37
C ALA A 195 -43.22 15.96 -3.80
N GLY A 196 -43.44 15.56 -2.54
CA GLY A 196 -42.64 14.55 -1.84
C GLY A 196 -41.27 15.04 -1.39
N GLN A 197 -41.00 16.34 -1.41
CA GLN A 197 -39.66 16.90 -1.18
C GLN A 197 -39.47 17.38 0.26
N ALA A 198 -38.31 17.09 0.83
CA ALA A 198 -37.85 17.61 2.12
C ALA A 198 -36.44 18.20 1.98
N THR A 199 -36.22 19.37 2.57
CA THR A 199 -34.94 20.11 2.50
C THR A 199 -34.52 20.50 3.92
N LEU A 200 -33.26 20.24 4.25
CA LEU A 200 -32.65 20.62 5.53
C LEU A 200 -32.69 22.15 5.71
N GLY A 201 -32.71 22.65 6.96
CA GLY A 201 -32.68 24.09 7.23
C GLY A 201 -31.30 24.70 6.94
N SER A 202 -30.26 24.13 7.52
CA SER A 202 -28.86 24.43 7.20
C SER A 202 -27.93 23.29 7.63
N TRP A 203 -26.73 23.24 7.05
CA TRP A 203 -25.63 22.40 7.48
C TRP A 203 -24.34 23.23 7.52
N THR A 204 -23.77 23.38 8.70
CA THR A 204 -22.43 23.95 8.92
C THR A 204 -21.46 22.80 9.18
N ILE A 205 -20.36 22.75 8.42
CA ILE A 205 -19.33 21.74 8.61
C ILE A 205 -18.35 22.12 9.73
N GLY A 206 -17.63 21.13 10.25
CA GLY A 206 -16.65 21.34 11.32
C GLY A 206 -15.38 22.09 10.91
N PRO A 207 -14.45 22.29 11.85
CA PRO A 207 -13.27 23.15 11.70
C PRO A 207 -12.07 22.50 10.97
N ASN A 208 -12.20 21.29 10.41
CA ASN A 208 -11.06 20.53 9.85
C ASN A 208 -11.26 20.21 8.36
N ALA A 209 -10.19 20.15 7.57
CA ALA A 209 -10.26 19.93 6.13
C ALA A 209 -10.50 18.46 5.74
N VAL A 210 -11.57 17.86 6.27
CA VAL A 210 -11.97 16.46 6.08
C VAL A 210 -13.32 16.37 5.36
N SER A 211 -13.69 15.18 4.88
CA SER A 211 -15.04 14.94 4.35
C SER A 211 -16.05 14.82 5.49
N TYR A 212 -17.03 15.71 5.49
CA TYR A 212 -18.21 15.66 6.34
C TYR A 212 -19.38 15.04 5.58
N SER A 213 -20.29 14.37 6.29
CA SER A 213 -21.46 13.73 5.66
C SER A 213 -22.73 13.85 6.49
N VAL A 214 -23.85 13.97 5.77
CA VAL A 214 -25.22 13.98 6.30
C VAL A 214 -26.02 12.91 5.58
N VAL A 215 -26.71 12.07 6.33
CA VAL A 215 -27.61 11.04 5.79
C VAL A 215 -29.06 11.50 6.01
N ALA A 216 -29.81 11.64 4.94
CA ALA A 216 -31.26 11.87 4.99
C ALA A 216 -31.98 10.51 5.01
N ARG A 217 -32.62 10.16 6.12
CA ARG A 217 -33.14 8.83 6.45
C ARG A 217 -34.64 8.84 6.73
N LEU A 218 -35.34 7.82 6.26
CA LEU A 218 -36.71 7.46 6.65
C LEU A 218 -36.71 6.41 7.80
N PRO A 219 -37.80 6.29 8.59
CA PRO A 219 -37.90 5.29 9.67
C PRO A 219 -37.70 3.82 9.27
N ASN A 220 -37.81 3.49 7.98
CA ASN A 220 -37.52 2.14 7.43
C ASN A 220 -36.09 2.00 6.87
N ASN A 221 -35.18 2.90 7.24
CA ASN A 221 -33.77 2.95 6.81
C ASN A 221 -33.50 3.24 5.33
N ALA A 222 -34.52 3.46 4.49
CA ALA A 222 -34.31 4.05 3.17
C ALA A 222 -33.69 5.46 3.32
N SER A 223 -32.63 5.75 2.57
CA SER A 223 -31.83 6.97 2.80
C SER A 223 -31.02 7.43 1.59
N ALA A 224 -30.73 8.74 1.53
CA ALA A 224 -29.75 9.34 0.64
C ALA A 224 -28.61 10.00 1.45
N THR A 225 -27.40 10.01 0.91
CA THR A 225 -26.20 10.55 1.59
C THR A 225 -25.64 11.74 0.84
N PHE A 226 -25.29 12.79 1.59
CA PHE A 226 -24.67 14.02 1.11
C PHE A 226 -23.29 14.16 1.75
N GLN A 227 -22.32 14.67 0.98
CA GLN A 227 -20.95 14.91 1.43
C GLN A 227 -20.51 16.36 1.16
N ALA A 228 -19.70 16.89 2.07
CA ALA A 228 -19.07 18.20 1.95
C ALA A 228 -17.61 18.08 2.40
N GLN A 229 -16.67 18.21 1.45
CA GLN A 229 -15.25 18.22 1.76
C GLN A 229 -14.86 19.61 2.29
N GLY A 230 -14.35 19.65 3.52
CA GLY A 230 -13.81 20.85 4.13
C GLY A 230 -12.57 21.36 3.39
N VAL A 231 -12.55 22.64 3.04
CA VAL A 231 -11.39 23.35 2.47
C VAL A 231 -11.01 24.56 3.34
N PRO A 232 -9.74 25.04 3.27
CA PRO A 232 -9.33 26.24 4.00
C PRO A 232 -10.15 27.49 3.62
N ALA A 233 -10.26 28.44 4.55
CA ALA A 233 -10.84 29.75 4.25
C ALA A 233 -9.83 30.66 3.51
N ALA A 234 -8.56 30.56 3.89
CA ALA A 234 -7.45 31.23 3.22
C ALA A 234 -6.20 30.35 3.19
N VAL A 235 -5.45 30.45 2.10
CA VAL A 235 -4.12 29.88 1.92
C VAL A 235 -3.14 31.00 1.56
N THR A 236 -1.96 31.02 2.18
CA THR A 236 -0.97 32.09 1.99
C THR A 236 0.45 31.55 1.85
N ILE A 237 1.30 32.32 1.17
CA ILE A 237 2.75 32.11 1.19
C ILE A 237 3.32 32.65 2.52
N VAL A 238 4.21 31.88 3.14
CA VAL A 238 4.92 32.23 4.38
C VAL A 238 6.38 32.58 4.10
N ALA A 239 7.07 31.78 3.28
CA ALA A 239 8.49 31.94 2.97
C ALA A 239 8.87 31.20 1.68
N GLY A 240 10.01 31.56 1.08
CA GLY A 240 10.62 30.80 -0.03
C GLY A 240 10.22 31.23 -1.45
N ALA A 241 9.51 32.36 -1.61
CA ALA A 241 9.28 32.97 -2.92
C ALA A 241 10.45 33.87 -3.36
N ASP A 242 10.56 34.09 -4.67
CA ASP A 242 11.39 35.08 -5.36
C ASP A 242 12.88 35.04 -5.00
N GLN A 243 13.42 33.83 -4.93
CA GLN A 243 14.82 33.54 -4.58
C GLN A 243 15.75 33.48 -5.80
N ALA A 244 17.05 33.35 -5.54
CA ALA A 244 18.03 32.87 -6.51
C ALA A 244 18.89 31.74 -5.91
N ALA A 245 19.31 30.81 -6.76
CA ALA A 245 20.30 29.78 -6.46
C ALA A 245 21.01 29.37 -7.76
N ASN A 246 22.08 28.59 -7.66
CA ASN A 246 22.83 28.15 -8.83
C ASN A 246 22.08 27.03 -9.57
N THR A 247 22.23 26.97 -10.89
CA THR A 247 21.63 25.89 -11.72
C THR A 247 22.02 24.51 -11.19
N GLY A 248 21.03 23.60 -11.05
CA GLY A 248 21.24 22.27 -10.48
C GLY A 248 21.40 22.21 -8.96
N THR A 249 21.30 23.33 -8.23
CA THR A 249 21.43 23.37 -6.76
C THR A 249 20.10 23.61 -6.05
N ALA A 250 20.06 23.32 -4.74
CA ALA A 250 18.88 23.56 -3.91
C ALA A 250 18.71 25.05 -3.55
N VAL A 251 17.47 25.52 -3.47
CA VAL A 251 17.17 26.85 -2.89
C VAL A 251 17.41 26.86 -1.37
N ALA A 252 17.85 27.99 -0.83
CA ALA A 252 18.18 28.12 0.59
C ALA A 252 16.94 28.12 1.51
N VAL A 253 15.82 28.71 1.07
CA VAL A 253 14.55 28.72 1.80
C VAL A 253 13.53 27.89 1.04
N LEU A 254 12.92 26.89 1.69
CA LEU A 254 11.97 26.01 1.02
C LEU A 254 10.59 26.68 0.85
N PRO A 255 9.88 26.48 -0.29
CA PRO A 255 8.52 26.98 -0.51
C PRO A 255 7.59 26.61 0.63
N THR A 256 7.21 27.60 1.45
CA THR A 256 6.41 27.38 2.65
C THR A 256 5.08 28.12 2.53
N VAL A 257 3.98 27.39 2.71
CA VAL A 257 2.61 27.90 2.68
C VAL A 257 1.91 27.67 4.02
N ARG A 258 0.80 28.37 4.28
CA ARG A 258 -0.06 28.15 5.45
C ARG A 258 -1.53 28.08 5.06
N ALA A 259 -2.27 27.13 5.64
CA ALA A 259 -3.72 27.03 5.56
C ALA A 259 -4.39 27.53 6.86
N SER A 260 -5.46 28.30 6.73
CA SER A 260 -6.15 28.93 7.87
C SER A 260 -7.67 29.03 7.71
N ARG A 261 -8.36 29.17 8.85
CA ARG A 261 -9.80 29.44 8.95
C ARG A 261 -10.07 30.95 8.89
N ASP A 262 -11.35 31.33 8.92
CA ASP A 262 -11.81 32.73 8.90
C ASP A 262 -11.26 33.60 10.05
N ASP A 263 -10.97 32.99 11.20
CA ASP A 263 -10.36 33.65 12.37
C ASP A 263 -8.81 33.71 12.31
N GLY A 264 -8.20 33.27 11.21
CA GLY A 264 -6.75 33.17 11.03
C GLY A 264 -6.09 31.98 11.75
N SER A 265 -6.86 31.17 12.49
CA SER A 265 -6.35 29.99 13.19
C SER A 265 -5.87 28.91 12.20
N PRO A 266 -4.84 28.11 12.58
CA PRO A 266 -4.22 27.15 11.68
C PRO A 266 -5.09 25.90 11.46
N ILE A 267 -5.07 25.37 10.23
CA ILE A 267 -5.69 24.07 9.92
C ILE A 267 -4.58 23.03 9.72
N PRO A 268 -4.43 22.04 10.62
CA PRO A 268 -3.52 20.92 10.42
C PRO A 268 -4.11 19.87 9.47
N ASN A 269 -3.24 18.98 8.98
CA ASN A 269 -3.57 17.82 8.13
C ASN A 269 -4.26 18.17 6.80
N VAL A 270 -4.11 19.41 6.30
CA VAL A 270 -4.55 19.80 4.96
C VAL A 270 -3.54 19.27 3.94
N PRO A 271 -3.95 18.49 2.92
CA PRO A 271 -3.05 18.07 1.85
C PRO A 271 -2.62 19.25 0.96
N VAL A 272 -1.33 19.36 0.72
CA VAL A 272 -0.70 20.34 -0.18
C VAL A 272 0.16 19.59 -1.19
N SER A 273 -0.04 19.84 -2.48
CA SER A 273 0.87 19.29 -3.50
C SER A 273 1.76 20.38 -4.09
N PHE A 274 3.07 20.10 -4.16
CA PHE A 274 4.08 20.99 -4.75
C PHE A 274 4.49 20.46 -6.12
N VAL A 275 4.19 21.23 -7.18
CA VAL A 275 4.40 20.84 -8.59
C VAL A 275 5.37 21.81 -9.26
N VAL A 276 6.43 21.32 -9.90
CA VAL A 276 7.31 22.15 -10.74
C VAL A 276 6.58 22.49 -12.04
N THR A 277 6.38 23.79 -12.32
CA THR A 277 5.69 24.27 -13.53
C THR A 277 6.59 25.02 -14.51
N ALA A 278 7.81 25.39 -14.12
CA ALA A 278 8.83 25.92 -15.05
C ALA A 278 10.27 25.65 -14.58
N GLY A 279 11.22 25.69 -15.52
CA GLY A 279 12.66 25.63 -15.28
C GLY A 279 13.29 24.23 -15.35
N GLY A 280 12.49 23.16 -15.23
CA GLY A 280 12.99 21.77 -15.30
C GLY A 280 13.77 21.31 -14.05
N GLY A 281 13.58 22.00 -12.92
CA GLY A 281 14.06 21.55 -11.62
C GLY A 281 13.24 20.39 -11.03
N ALA A 282 13.55 20.01 -9.79
CA ALA A 282 12.91 18.91 -9.08
C ALA A 282 12.50 19.30 -7.66
N VAL A 283 11.41 18.70 -7.15
CA VAL A 283 10.93 18.87 -5.77
C VAL A 283 10.88 17.52 -5.09
N THR A 284 11.48 17.41 -3.90
CA THR A 284 11.43 16.20 -3.07
C THR A 284 10.36 16.40 -2.00
N GLY A 285 9.42 15.45 -1.87
CA GLY A 285 8.21 15.64 -1.06
C GLY A 285 7.17 16.51 -1.76
N THR A 286 6.67 16.05 -2.91
CA THR A 286 5.67 16.73 -3.75
C THR A 286 4.23 16.66 -3.22
N SER A 287 4.00 15.96 -2.10
CA SER A 287 2.73 15.92 -1.37
C SER A 287 3.04 15.93 0.13
N VAL A 288 2.49 16.91 0.85
CA VAL A 288 2.80 17.17 2.26
C VAL A 288 1.51 17.60 2.99
N LEU A 289 1.30 17.12 4.22
CA LEU A 289 0.21 17.57 5.08
C LEU A 289 0.64 18.80 5.89
N THR A 290 -0.27 19.74 6.13
CA THR A 290 0.01 20.87 7.03
C THR A 290 0.25 20.42 8.47
N ALA A 291 1.27 21.01 9.11
CA ALA A 291 1.60 20.79 10.51
C ALA A 291 0.59 21.50 11.46
N GLN A 292 0.81 21.38 12.78
CA GLN A 292 -0.08 21.96 13.81
C GLN A 292 -0.18 23.50 13.78
N ASP A 293 0.83 24.19 13.23
CA ASP A 293 0.82 25.63 12.97
C ASP A 293 0.15 26.02 11.62
N GLY A 294 -0.38 25.03 10.91
CA GLY A 294 -1.05 25.15 9.62
C GLY A 294 -0.09 25.25 8.44
N THR A 295 1.23 25.11 8.63
CA THR A 295 2.22 25.28 7.57
C THR A 295 2.56 23.98 6.84
N ALA A 296 2.90 24.07 5.56
CA ALA A 296 3.47 22.98 4.77
C ALA A 296 4.61 23.50 3.88
N LYS A 297 5.61 22.65 3.64
CA LYS A 297 6.74 22.87 2.73
C LYS A 297 7.25 21.53 2.21
N PRO A 298 7.83 21.44 0.99
CA PRO A 298 8.48 20.23 0.52
C PRO A 298 9.75 19.95 1.35
N ALA A 299 10.33 18.75 1.21
CA ALA A 299 11.62 18.44 1.79
C ALA A 299 12.78 19.15 1.06
N GLN A 300 12.63 19.40 -0.25
CA GLN A 300 13.66 20.02 -1.08
C GLN A 300 13.04 20.66 -2.34
N TRP A 301 13.67 21.72 -2.85
CA TRP A 301 13.49 22.19 -4.23
C TRP A 301 14.87 22.48 -4.84
N VAL A 302 15.19 21.78 -5.93
CA VAL A 302 16.41 21.93 -6.74
C VAL A 302 16.04 22.63 -8.05
N LEU A 303 16.82 23.65 -8.43
CA LEU A 303 16.62 24.39 -9.68
C LEU A 303 17.14 23.59 -10.89
N GLY A 304 16.56 23.84 -12.07
CA GLY A 304 16.98 23.19 -13.30
C GLY A 304 18.43 23.51 -13.70
N ALA A 305 18.97 22.70 -14.61
CA ALA A 305 20.33 22.86 -15.14
C ALA A 305 20.49 24.06 -16.09
N ALA A 306 19.39 24.63 -16.59
CA ALA A 306 19.40 25.81 -17.44
C ALA A 306 19.22 27.10 -16.61
N PRO A 307 20.01 28.17 -16.86
CA PRO A 307 19.82 29.45 -16.19
C PRO A 307 18.47 30.10 -16.52
N GLY A 308 17.91 30.86 -15.57
CA GLY A 308 16.66 31.59 -15.73
C GLY A 308 15.53 31.15 -14.79
N ALA A 309 14.30 31.50 -15.15
CA ALA A 309 13.14 31.37 -14.27
C ALA A 309 12.71 29.91 -14.03
N ASN A 310 12.67 29.53 -12.76
CA ASN A 310 12.10 28.29 -12.24
C ASN A 310 10.80 28.61 -11.48
N ARG A 311 9.81 27.72 -11.54
CA ARG A 311 8.53 27.88 -10.83
C ARG A 311 8.06 26.60 -10.18
N VAL A 312 7.52 26.73 -8.98
CA VAL A 312 6.79 25.68 -8.25
C VAL A 312 5.45 26.24 -7.80
N GLU A 313 4.40 25.44 -7.95
CA GLU A 313 3.05 25.77 -7.50
C GLU A 313 2.65 24.88 -6.33
N ALA A 314 2.17 25.50 -5.25
CA ALA A 314 1.56 24.81 -4.12
C ALA A 314 0.03 24.79 -4.31
N LEU A 315 -0.50 23.59 -4.44
CA LEU A 315 -1.89 23.30 -4.79
C LEU A 315 -2.67 22.88 -3.54
N PHE A 316 -3.84 23.47 -3.35
CA PHE A 316 -4.81 23.16 -2.31
C PHE A 316 -6.18 22.85 -2.95
N SER A 317 -6.94 21.92 -2.38
CA SER A 317 -8.33 21.71 -2.81
C SER A 317 -9.18 22.95 -2.52
N GLY A 318 -9.92 23.43 -3.52
CA GLY A 318 -10.85 24.56 -3.39
C GLY A 318 -10.21 25.96 -3.38
N ALA A 319 -8.91 26.11 -3.58
CA ALA A 319 -8.22 27.41 -3.60
C ALA A 319 -7.30 27.57 -4.84
N PRO A 320 -7.00 28.81 -5.28
CA PRO A 320 -6.04 29.05 -6.36
C PRO A 320 -4.62 28.56 -6.02
N PRO A 321 -3.81 28.14 -7.02
CA PRO A 321 -2.40 27.82 -6.83
C PRO A 321 -1.60 28.98 -6.23
N LEU A 322 -0.76 28.69 -5.24
CA LEU A 322 0.23 29.64 -4.73
C LEU A 322 1.55 29.44 -5.48
N VAL A 323 1.96 30.45 -6.26
CA VAL A 323 3.10 30.37 -7.17
C VAL A 323 4.38 30.87 -6.49
N PHE A 324 5.41 30.02 -6.46
CA PHE A 324 6.76 30.34 -6.04
C PHE A 324 7.66 30.51 -7.27
N THR A 325 8.50 31.55 -7.27
CA THR A 325 9.54 31.74 -8.30
C THR A 325 10.93 31.64 -7.71
N ALA A 326 11.88 31.19 -8.54
CA ALA A 326 13.31 31.27 -8.25
C ALA A 326 14.09 31.48 -9.56
N THR A 327 15.25 32.14 -9.48
CA THR A 327 16.15 32.33 -10.63
C THR A 327 17.36 31.41 -10.50
N GLY A 328 17.53 30.52 -11.49
CA GLY A 328 18.73 29.72 -11.66
C GLY A 328 19.86 30.57 -12.24
N ILE A 329 20.96 30.71 -11.51
CA ILE A 329 22.14 31.46 -11.91
C ILE A 329 23.17 30.51 -12.54
N ALA A 330 23.76 30.92 -13.66
CA ALA A 330 24.91 30.24 -14.27
C ALA A 330 26.15 30.44 -13.39
N ALA A 331 26.62 29.37 -12.76
CA ALA A 331 27.73 29.43 -11.81
C ALA A 331 29.01 28.80 -12.36
N ALA A 332 30.13 29.49 -12.19
CA ALA A 332 31.46 28.98 -12.52
C ALA A 332 32.19 28.54 -11.24
N PRO A 333 32.85 27.38 -11.21
CA PRO A 333 33.75 26.99 -10.13
C PRO A 333 34.81 28.07 -9.87
N ALA A 334 34.88 28.56 -8.62
CA ALA A 334 35.85 29.57 -8.19
C ALA A 334 36.67 29.14 -6.97
N ALA A 335 36.14 28.26 -6.13
CA ALA A 335 36.84 27.70 -4.98
C ALA A 335 36.61 26.17 -4.86
N LEU A 336 37.63 25.50 -4.30
CA LEU A 336 37.68 24.06 -4.06
C LEU A 336 38.12 23.83 -2.62
N ALA A 337 37.28 23.18 -1.81
CA ALA A 337 37.53 22.92 -0.39
C ALA A 337 37.37 21.42 -0.06
N ALA A 338 38.12 20.90 0.90
CA ALA A 338 37.97 19.51 1.35
C ALA A 338 36.75 19.37 2.26
N THR A 339 35.93 18.33 2.04
CA THR A 339 34.81 17.94 2.92
C THR A 339 35.10 16.66 3.72
N SER A 340 36.17 15.94 3.39
CA SER A 340 36.78 14.90 4.23
C SER A 340 38.13 15.36 4.81
N ALA A 341 38.69 14.59 5.75
CA ALA A 341 40.05 14.80 6.22
C ALA A 341 41.07 14.74 5.06
N LEU A 342 42.00 15.70 5.02
CA LEU A 342 43.09 15.76 4.04
C LEU A 342 44.17 14.69 4.30
N ALA A 343 44.39 14.32 5.56
CA ALA A 343 45.32 13.27 5.96
C ALA A 343 44.55 12.13 6.63
N GLN A 344 44.86 10.89 6.24
CA GLN A 344 44.29 9.66 6.81
C GLN A 344 45.37 8.62 7.08
N SER A 345 44.99 7.50 7.69
CA SER A 345 45.88 6.35 7.92
C SER A 345 45.13 5.03 7.87
N GLY A 346 45.81 3.96 7.45
CA GLY A 346 45.28 2.60 7.46
C GLY A 346 46.39 1.56 7.35
N PHE A 347 46.01 0.28 7.19
CA PHE A 347 46.96 -0.79 6.90
C PHE A 347 47.18 -0.97 5.40
N PHE A 348 48.31 -1.54 5.01
CA PHE A 348 48.54 -2.01 3.65
C PHE A 348 47.38 -2.91 3.20
N GLY A 349 46.82 -2.68 2.02
CA GLY A 349 45.66 -3.43 1.50
C GLY A 349 44.29 -3.06 2.09
N ASN A 350 44.19 -2.19 3.09
CA ASN A 350 42.88 -1.72 3.58
C ASN A 350 42.24 -0.70 2.63
N TYR A 351 40.91 -0.70 2.58
CA TYR A 351 40.14 0.46 2.13
C TYR A 351 40.11 1.52 3.23
N LEU A 352 40.23 2.80 2.86
CA LEU A 352 40.01 3.88 3.81
C LEU A 352 38.52 3.96 4.21
N PRO A 353 38.19 4.14 5.50
CA PRO A 353 36.79 4.21 5.96
C PRO A 353 36.09 5.52 5.53
N THR A 354 36.85 6.53 5.09
CA THR A 354 36.31 7.77 4.54
C THR A 354 36.96 8.06 3.18
N SER A 355 36.22 7.89 2.08
CA SER A 355 36.71 8.31 0.76
C SER A 355 36.97 9.84 0.70
N PRO A 356 38.05 10.29 0.05
CA PRO A 356 38.28 11.70 -0.26
C PRO A 356 37.06 12.40 -0.86
N SER A 357 36.67 13.55 -0.32
CA SER A 357 35.59 14.38 -0.85
C SER A 357 35.92 15.87 -0.82
N VAL A 358 35.35 16.59 -1.78
CA VAL A 358 35.50 18.04 -1.93
C VAL A 358 34.14 18.72 -2.11
N ALA A 359 34.06 20.00 -1.75
CA ALA A 359 33.03 20.93 -2.18
C ALA A 359 33.60 21.92 -3.20
N VAL A 360 32.81 22.22 -4.22
CA VAL A 360 33.06 23.24 -5.24
C VAL A 360 32.04 24.36 -5.06
N THR A 361 32.53 25.60 -4.93
CA THR A 361 31.70 26.80 -4.81
C THR A 361 32.11 27.85 -5.84
N ASP A 362 31.18 28.78 -6.11
CA ASP A 362 31.42 29.95 -6.95
C ASP A 362 32.05 31.11 -6.16
N ALA A 363 32.23 32.26 -6.82
CA ALA A 363 32.81 33.46 -6.22
C ALA A 363 31.94 34.11 -5.12
N GLY A 364 30.66 33.74 -5.02
CA GLY A 364 29.76 34.12 -3.93
C GLY A 364 29.74 33.11 -2.77
N GLY A 365 30.47 31.99 -2.89
CA GLY A 365 30.45 30.89 -1.92
C GLY A 365 29.24 29.96 -2.06
N MET A 366 28.41 30.13 -3.10
CA MET A 366 27.27 29.24 -3.37
C MET A 366 27.76 27.94 -4.01
N PRO A 367 27.10 26.79 -3.76
CA PRO A 367 27.50 25.51 -4.35
C PRO A 367 27.43 25.52 -5.88
N VAL A 368 28.28 24.73 -6.54
CA VAL A 368 28.22 24.51 -7.99
C VAL A 368 27.96 23.04 -8.27
N ALA A 369 26.74 22.70 -8.68
CA ALA A 369 26.38 21.35 -9.15
C ALA A 369 26.89 21.10 -10.58
N GLY A 370 27.07 19.83 -10.95
CA GLY A 370 27.47 19.45 -12.32
C GLY A 370 28.95 19.72 -12.67
N ALA A 371 29.76 20.21 -11.73
CA ALA A 371 31.19 20.44 -11.95
C ALA A 371 31.96 19.10 -11.93
N PRO A 372 32.77 18.79 -12.96
CA PRO A 372 33.60 17.58 -12.96
C PRO A 372 34.80 17.74 -12.04
N VAL A 373 35.03 16.74 -11.20
CA VAL A 373 36.16 16.63 -10.27
C VAL A 373 36.98 15.40 -10.64
N THR A 374 38.25 15.61 -11.02
CA THR A 374 39.17 14.52 -11.36
C THR A 374 40.15 14.27 -10.21
N TYR A 375 40.11 13.04 -9.69
CA TYR A 375 41.04 12.48 -8.71
C TYR A 375 42.15 11.70 -9.43
N SER A 376 43.39 11.93 -9.04
CA SER A 376 44.57 11.30 -9.64
C SER A 376 45.56 10.84 -8.58
N VAL A 377 46.09 9.61 -8.69
CA VAL A 377 47.16 9.14 -7.79
C VAL A 377 48.45 9.90 -8.13
N LEU A 378 49.04 10.53 -7.12
CA LEU A 378 50.26 11.34 -7.24
C LEU A 378 51.48 10.62 -6.65
N SER A 379 51.29 9.78 -5.63
CA SER A 379 52.37 8.96 -5.06
C SER A 379 51.86 7.67 -4.40
N GLY A 380 52.74 6.68 -4.33
CA GLY A 380 52.45 5.35 -3.80
C GLY A 380 51.75 4.43 -4.81
N ASP A 381 51.45 3.22 -4.35
CA ASP A 381 50.93 2.08 -5.11
C ASP A 381 49.46 1.73 -4.80
N GLY A 382 48.74 2.67 -4.20
CA GLY A 382 47.32 2.54 -3.86
C GLY A 382 46.40 2.64 -5.09
N GLN A 383 45.23 2.01 -4.99
CA GLN A 383 44.23 1.92 -6.06
C GLN A 383 43.03 2.83 -5.74
N ILE A 384 42.46 3.46 -6.75
CA ILE A 384 41.26 4.31 -6.62
C ILE A 384 40.18 3.90 -7.62
N VAL A 385 38.92 3.95 -7.20
CA VAL A 385 37.75 3.74 -8.07
C VAL A 385 36.88 5.01 -8.05
N GLY A 386 36.25 5.34 -9.18
CA GLY A 386 35.52 6.60 -9.34
C GLY A 386 36.46 7.81 -9.49
N ALA A 387 37.58 7.65 -10.22
CA ALA A 387 38.59 8.69 -10.42
C ALA A 387 38.06 9.99 -11.08
N THR A 388 36.88 9.96 -11.70
CA THR A 388 36.11 11.15 -12.06
C THR A 388 34.77 11.13 -11.35
N ALA A 389 34.47 12.18 -10.59
CA ALA A 389 33.17 12.42 -9.96
C ALA A 389 32.56 13.72 -10.51
N VAL A 390 31.27 13.92 -10.31
CA VAL A 390 30.55 15.15 -10.65
C VAL A 390 29.89 15.68 -9.39
N THR A 391 29.88 17.00 -9.19
CA THR A 391 29.29 17.59 -7.99
C THR A 391 27.77 17.47 -7.92
N ASP A 392 27.26 17.13 -6.73
CA ASP A 392 25.84 17.05 -6.41
C ASP A 392 25.20 18.46 -6.23
N PHE A 393 23.92 18.48 -5.83
CA PHE A 393 23.16 19.72 -5.58
C PHE A 393 23.68 20.55 -4.37
N LEU A 394 24.59 20.00 -3.56
CA LEU A 394 25.33 20.70 -2.49
C LEU A 394 26.73 21.13 -2.96
N GLY A 395 27.06 20.95 -4.24
CA GLY A 395 28.38 21.22 -4.80
C GLY A 395 29.44 20.20 -4.40
N ARG A 396 29.07 19.02 -3.88
CA ARG A 396 30.02 18.03 -3.34
C ARG A 396 30.31 16.92 -4.33
N ALA A 397 31.57 16.52 -4.44
CA ALA A 397 31.98 15.33 -5.19
C ALA A 397 32.91 14.47 -4.33
N THR A 398 32.68 13.16 -4.35
CA THR A 398 33.39 12.18 -3.52
C THR A 398 34.04 11.14 -4.42
N LEU A 399 35.29 10.79 -4.15
CA LEU A 399 35.96 9.65 -4.78
C LEU A 399 35.20 8.35 -4.42
N GLY A 400 35.05 7.42 -5.36
CA GLY A 400 34.32 6.17 -5.11
C GLY A 400 34.96 5.37 -3.97
N SER A 401 36.23 5.01 -4.12
CA SER A 401 37.01 4.36 -3.06
C SER A 401 38.51 4.62 -3.21
N TRP A 402 39.25 4.40 -2.12
CA TRP A 402 40.71 4.40 -2.10
C TRP A 402 41.20 3.22 -1.25
N ARG A 403 41.93 2.29 -1.89
CA ARG A 403 42.62 1.17 -1.26
C ARG A 403 44.10 1.46 -1.15
N LEU A 404 44.70 1.25 0.01
CA LEU A 404 46.12 1.45 0.24
C LEU A 404 46.93 0.27 -0.34
N GLY A 405 48.07 0.58 -0.97
CA GLY A 405 49.05 -0.44 -1.39
C GLY A 405 50.05 -0.76 -0.27
N ALA A 406 51.25 -1.24 -0.63
CA ALA A 406 52.33 -1.57 0.30
C ALA A 406 53.33 -0.42 0.54
N ALA A 407 53.26 0.69 -0.20
CA ALA A 407 54.06 1.87 0.07
C ALA A 407 53.64 2.54 1.39
N ALA A 408 54.59 3.04 2.18
CA ALA A 408 54.30 3.65 3.49
C ALA A 408 53.53 4.98 3.44
N GLN A 409 53.45 5.62 2.27
CA GLN A 409 52.73 6.88 2.03
C GLN A 409 52.08 6.88 0.64
N HIS A 410 50.81 7.25 0.58
CA HIS A 410 50.03 7.43 -0.64
C HIS A 410 49.53 8.87 -0.74
N SER A 411 49.36 9.39 -1.96
CA SER A 411 48.68 10.68 -2.17
C SER A 411 47.81 10.68 -3.42
N VAL A 412 46.64 11.34 -3.31
CA VAL A 412 45.64 11.49 -4.36
C VAL A 412 45.27 12.97 -4.49
N ARG A 413 45.35 13.50 -5.70
CA ARG A 413 45.09 14.91 -6.01
C ARG A 413 43.73 15.09 -6.68
N ALA A 414 42.87 15.89 -6.08
CA ALA A 414 41.60 16.35 -6.64
C ALA A 414 41.81 17.65 -7.43
N THR A 415 41.19 17.73 -8.61
CA THR A 415 41.34 18.85 -9.57
C THR A 415 39.98 19.25 -10.15
N VAL A 416 39.76 20.55 -10.33
CA VAL A 416 38.53 21.12 -10.95
C VAL A 416 38.94 22.28 -11.84
N GLY A 417 38.92 22.06 -13.16
CA GLY A 417 39.35 23.07 -14.14
C GLY A 417 40.76 23.60 -13.86
N ALA A 418 40.87 24.92 -13.69
CA ALA A 418 42.12 25.62 -13.35
C ALA A 418 42.23 26.04 -11.87
N LEU A 419 41.34 25.54 -10.99
CA LEU A 419 41.37 25.87 -9.56
C LEU A 419 42.60 25.28 -8.85
N PRO A 420 43.11 25.91 -7.76
CA PRO A 420 44.14 25.34 -6.92
C PRO A 420 43.75 23.92 -6.45
N PRO A 421 44.54 22.89 -6.77
CA PRO A 421 44.16 21.51 -6.53
C PRO A 421 44.43 21.10 -5.07
N LEU A 422 43.56 20.24 -4.54
CA LEU A 422 43.72 19.66 -3.20
C LEU A 422 44.44 18.32 -3.28
N THR A 423 45.36 18.06 -2.36
CA THR A 423 46.04 16.77 -2.23
C THR A 423 45.63 16.11 -0.92
N PHE A 424 45.02 14.93 -1.02
CA PHE A 424 44.76 14.03 0.09
C PHE A 424 45.96 13.11 0.26
N THR A 425 46.34 12.79 1.50
CA THR A 425 47.43 11.88 1.84
C THR A 425 46.94 10.76 2.75
N ALA A 426 47.55 9.58 2.61
CA ALA A 426 47.30 8.46 3.50
C ALA A 426 48.63 7.84 3.94
N ALA A 427 48.80 7.66 5.24
CA ALA A 427 49.89 6.88 5.81
C ALA A 427 49.47 5.41 5.89
N ALA A 428 50.28 4.50 5.36
CA ALA A 428 50.01 3.07 5.42
C ALA A 428 51.06 2.35 6.26
N THR A 429 50.62 1.44 7.13
CA THR A 429 51.50 0.59 7.95
C THR A 429 51.19 -0.88 7.76
N ALA A 430 52.10 -1.76 8.20
CA ALA A 430 51.76 -3.17 8.33
C ALA A 430 50.62 -3.34 9.36
N PRO A 431 49.66 -4.26 9.12
CA PRO A 431 48.73 -4.66 10.17
C PRO A 431 49.51 -5.26 11.36
N PRO A 432 49.15 -4.94 12.61
CA PRO A 432 49.72 -5.61 13.78
C PRO A 432 49.35 -7.10 13.79
N ALA A 433 50.11 -7.90 14.54
CA ALA A 433 49.71 -9.26 14.86
C ALA A 433 48.37 -9.24 15.62
N SER A 434 47.48 -10.18 15.31
CA SER A 434 46.16 -10.24 15.95
C SER A 434 46.27 -10.54 17.45
N THR A 435 45.54 -9.78 18.25
CA THR A 435 45.26 -10.07 19.66
C THR A 435 43.82 -10.52 19.88
N PHE A 436 42.99 -10.55 18.83
CA PHE A 436 41.61 -11.05 18.91
C PHE A 436 41.59 -12.58 19.08
N LYS A 437 40.59 -13.07 19.81
CA LYS A 437 40.47 -14.47 20.21
C LYS A 437 39.05 -14.96 20.01
N ILE A 438 38.93 -16.22 19.61
CA ILE A 438 37.67 -16.94 19.49
C ILE A 438 37.87 -18.27 20.21
N ASP A 439 37.15 -18.47 21.32
CA ASP A 439 37.21 -19.68 22.14
C ASP A 439 36.00 -20.58 21.85
N ILE A 440 36.24 -21.73 21.20
CA ILE A 440 35.19 -22.65 20.76
C ILE A 440 34.94 -23.71 21.84
N ARG A 441 33.70 -23.77 22.34
CA ARG A 441 33.28 -24.67 23.42
C ARG A 441 32.23 -25.66 22.94
N TYR A 442 32.64 -26.90 22.69
CA TYR A 442 31.75 -27.94 22.21
C TYR A 442 30.77 -28.42 23.29
N LEU A 443 29.47 -28.33 23.01
CA LEU A 443 28.38 -28.83 23.85
C LEU A 443 28.05 -30.31 23.55
N THR A 444 28.49 -30.80 22.39
CA THR A 444 28.34 -32.18 21.90
C THR A 444 29.70 -32.73 21.48
N PRO A 445 29.90 -34.06 21.41
CA PRO A 445 31.09 -34.63 20.79
C PRO A 445 31.24 -34.16 19.34
N VAL A 446 32.48 -33.94 18.90
CA VAL A 446 32.84 -33.59 17.52
C VAL A 446 33.91 -34.54 16.99
N THR A 447 33.95 -34.77 15.68
CA THR A 447 35.03 -35.54 15.04
C THR A 447 36.30 -34.69 14.91
N PRO A 448 37.50 -35.29 14.74
CA PRO A 448 38.72 -34.53 14.46
C PRO A 448 38.64 -33.69 13.16
N VAL A 449 37.82 -34.10 12.19
CA VAL A 449 37.57 -33.34 10.95
C VAL A 449 36.74 -32.09 11.25
N GLN A 450 35.68 -32.23 12.04
CA GLN A 450 34.83 -31.11 12.47
C GLN A 450 35.62 -30.13 13.34
N GLN A 451 36.40 -30.62 14.31
CA GLN A 451 37.27 -29.78 15.14
C GLN A 451 38.25 -28.97 14.28
N ALA A 452 38.92 -29.60 13.31
CA ALA A 452 39.83 -28.91 12.39
C ALA A 452 39.12 -27.84 11.55
N ALA A 453 37.85 -28.06 11.17
CA ALA A 453 37.04 -27.08 10.45
C ALA A 453 36.74 -25.83 11.31
N PHE A 454 36.43 -26.00 12.60
CA PHE A 454 36.33 -24.87 13.54
C PHE A 454 37.66 -24.15 13.74
N GLU A 455 38.77 -24.87 13.91
CA GLU A 455 40.11 -24.28 14.08
C GLU A 455 40.55 -23.48 12.84
N LEU A 456 40.19 -23.93 11.63
CA LEU A 456 40.38 -23.18 10.38
C LEU A 456 39.54 -21.90 10.33
N ALA A 457 38.26 -21.96 10.73
CA ALA A 457 37.39 -20.78 10.79
C ALA A 457 37.87 -19.74 11.83
N VAL A 458 38.30 -20.18 13.02
CA VAL A 458 38.94 -19.34 14.03
C VAL A 458 40.21 -18.69 13.48
N THR A 459 41.06 -19.46 12.80
CA THR A 459 42.29 -18.96 12.17
C THR A 459 41.99 -17.91 11.10
N ARG A 460 40.96 -18.13 10.28
CA ARG A 460 40.54 -17.18 9.23
C ARG A 460 40.00 -15.87 9.82
N TRP A 461 39.10 -15.94 10.79
CA TRP A 461 38.54 -14.75 11.42
C TRP A 461 39.58 -13.96 12.23
N THR A 462 40.54 -14.62 12.90
CA THR A 462 41.62 -13.92 13.63
C THR A 462 42.71 -13.34 12.72
N GLN A 463 42.83 -13.76 11.45
CA GLN A 463 43.66 -13.07 10.45
C GLN A 463 43.02 -11.76 9.95
N ILE A 464 41.68 -11.71 9.90
CA ILE A 464 40.89 -10.59 9.40
C ILE A 464 40.60 -9.58 10.53
N LEU A 465 40.19 -10.07 11.70
CA LEU A 465 39.95 -9.28 12.91
C LEU A 465 41.22 -9.30 13.78
N LEU A 466 41.94 -8.18 13.80
CA LEU A 466 43.21 -8.04 14.54
C LEU A 466 42.98 -7.71 16.02
N ALA A 467 41.92 -6.97 16.32
CA ALA A 467 41.48 -6.68 17.67
C ALA A 467 39.97 -6.46 17.69
N GLY A 468 39.33 -6.81 18.80
CA GLY A 468 37.93 -6.50 19.09
C GLY A 468 37.83 -5.54 20.27
N GLN A 469 36.67 -5.56 20.93
CA GLN A 469 36.44 -4.80 22.16
C GLN A 469 37.28 -5.35 23.33
N PRO A 470 37.59 -4.53 24.36
CA PRO A 470 38.42 -4.94 25.49
C PRO A 470 37.88 -6.16 26.27
N PRO A 471 38.74 -6.87 27.04
CA PRO A 471 38.34 -8.00 27.88
C PRO A 471 37.21 -7.65 28.82
N TYR A 472 36.22 -8.55 28.92
CA TYR A 472 34.91 -8.21 29.47
C TYR A 472 34.39 -9.31 30.41
N PRO A 473 34.00 -8.98 31.66
CA PRO A 473 33.52 -9.96 32.62
C PRO A 473 32.13 -10.51 32.22
N VAL A 474 31.96 -11.83 32.27
CA VAL A 474 30.69 -12.52 32.10
C VAL A 474 30.40 -13.37 33.35
N ASN A 475 29.29 -13.08 34.02
CA ASN A 475 28.84 -13.76 35.23
C ASN A 475 27.34 -14.12 35.08
N GLU A 476 27.07 -15.19 34.35
CA GLU A 476 25.73 -15.60 33.94
C GLU A 476 25.48 -17.07 34.31
N GLN A 477 24.25 -17.38 34.72
CA GLN A 477 23.88 -18.71 35.23
C GLN A 477 23.75 -19.75 34.11
N ALA A 478 23.75 -21.03 34.46
CA ALA A 478 23.47 -22.09 33.49
C ALA A 478 22.07 -21.93 32.88
N ASN A 479 21.94 -22.15 31.57
CA ASN A 479 20.74 -21.90 30.76
C ASN A 479 20.24 -20.43 30.73
N SER A 480 21.07 -19.47 31.16
CA SER A 480 20.71 -18.03 31.19
C SER A 480 20.41 -17.43 29.82
N CYS A 481 21.05 -17.96 28.77
CA CYS A 481 21.07 -17.39 27.42
C CYS A 481 20.51 -18.33 26.35
N PHE A 482 20.70 -19.64 26.51
CA PHE A 482 20.12 -20.70 25.68
C PHE A 482 20.12 -22.03 26.45
N THR A 483 19.23 -22.95 26.10
CA THR A 483 19.14 -24.27 26.74
C THR A 483 20.42 -25.09 26.50
N GLY A 484 21.03 -25.58 27.59
CA GLY A 484 22.31 -26.30 27.56
C GLY A 484 23.55 -25.44 27.81
N MET A 485 23.41 -24.11 27.93
CA MET A 485 24.52 -23.22 28.29
C MET A 485 25.06 -23.54 29.70
N PRO A 486 26.37 -23.80 29.88
CA PRO A 486 27.00 -23.87 31.20
C PRO A 486 26.95 -22.54 31.95
N ALA A 487 27.09 -22.56 33.28
CA ALA A 487 27.30 -21.33 34.05
C ALA A 487 28.69 -20.74 33.73
N MET A 488 28.78 -19.42 33.59
CA MET A 488 30.02 -18.70 33.29
C MET A 488 30.32 -17.68 34.39
N ASN A 489 31.58 -17.59 34.80
CA ASN A 489 32.10 -16.60 35.75
C ASN A 489 33.58 -16.34 35.43
N GLU A 490 33.82 -15.59 34.36
CA GLU A 490 35.15 -15.38 33.77
C GLU A 490 35.27 -14.02 33.09
N THR A 491 36.46 -13.65 32.61
CA THR A 491 36.67 -12.45 31.79
C THR A 491 37.02 -12.85 30.37
N ILE A 492 36.13 -12.57 29.43
CA ILE A 492 36.27 -12.94 28.03
C ILE A 492 37.05 -11.85 27.29
N ASP A 493 38.26 -12.20 26.89
CA ASP A 493 39.07 -11.48 25.92
C ASP A 493 38.78 -12.06 24.52
N GLY A 494 38.25 -11.25 23.60
CA GLY A 494 37.68 -11.74 22.34
C GLY A 494 36.21 -12.17 22.47
N VAL A 495 35.87 -13.39 22.05
CA VAL A 495 34.51 -13.97 22.16
C VAL A 495 34.57 -15.47 22.52
N VAL A 496 33.62 -15.94 23.33
CA VAL A 496 33.37 -17.38 23.54
C VAL A 496 32.21 -17.80 22.62
N ILE A 497 32.39 -18.88 21.85
CA ILE A 497 31.34 -19.43 21.01
C ILE A 497 31.08 -20.88 21.40
N PHE A 498 29.87 -21.16 21.87
CA PHE A 498 29.45 -22.53 22.07
C PHE A 498 29.07 -23.16 20.73
N ALA A 499 29.48 -24.40 20.49
CA ALA A 499 29.21 -25.13 19.25
C ALA A 499 28.45 -26.43 19.57
N SER A 500 27.37 -26.70 18.83
CA SER A 500 26.49 -27.85 19.07
C SER A 500 26.13 -28.55 17.76
N LEU A 501 26.46 -29.83 17.64
CA LEU A 501 26.16 -30.67 16.48
C LEU A 501 25.02 -31.60 16.89
N VAL A 502 23.81 -31.31 16.43
CA VAL A 502 22.57 -31.99 16.81
C VAL A 502 21.66 -32.17 15.60
N PRO A 503 20.65 -33.06 15.63
CA PRO A 503 19.57 -33.04 14.65
C PRO A 503 18.77 -31.73 14.77
N ILE A 504 18.42 -31.11 13.64
CA ILE A 504 17.58 -29.90 13.58
C ILE A 504 16.27 -30.22 12.85
N ASP A 505 16.29 -30.39 11.53
CA ASP A 505 15.09 -30.72 10.74
C ASP A 505 15.32 -31.74 9.60
N GLY A 506 16.57 -32.14 9.33
CA GLY A 506 16.91 -33.23 8.41
C GLY A 506 17.58 -32.77 7.10
N PRO A 507 17.96 -33.73 6.23
CA PRO A 507 18.91 -33.46 5.14
C PRO A 507 18.41 -32.42 4.12
N GLY A 508 19.28 -31.47 3.78
CA GLY A 508 19.07 -30.47 2.74
C GLY A 508 18.22 -29.28 3.17
N GLN A 509 18.10 -29.02 4.48
CA GLN A 509 17.28 -27.95 5.06
C GLN A 509 18.12 -26.99 5.91
N VAL A 510 18.01 -27.01 7.26
CA VAL A 510 18.76 -26.11 8.15
C VAL A 510 20.19 -26.60 8.31
N LEU A 511 21.10 -26.14 7.44
CA LEU A 511 22.52 -26.50 7.52
C LEU A 511 23.19 -26.01 8.81
N GLY A 512 22.75 -24.87 9.33
CA GLY A 512 23.17 -24.33 10.61
C GLY A 512 22.31 -23.18 11.13
N SER A 513 22.69 -22.65 12.29
CA SER A 513 22.10 -21.46 12.90
C SER A 513 23.05 -20.85 13.93
N ALA A 514 23.26 -19.54 13.87
CA ALA A 514 24.21 -18.85 14.71
C ALA A 514 23.77 -17.47 15.19
N GLY A 515 24.51 -16.94 16.17
CA GLY A 515 24.41 -15.54 16.55
C GLY A 515 25.02 -15.22 17.91
N PRO A 516 25.13 -13.92 18.24
CA PRO A 516 25.42 -13.49 19.59
C PRO A 516 24.28 -13.89 20.52
N CYS A 517 24.63 -14.13 21.78
CA CYS A 517 23.70 -14.45 22.85
C CYS A 517 23.90 -13.44 24.01
N ILE A 518 25.15 -13.15 24.38
CA ILE A 518 25.53 -12.09 25.32
C ILE A 518 26.39 -11.05 24.56
N VAL A 519 25.99 -9.78 24.66
CA VAL A 519 26.69 -8.61 24.09
C VAL A 519 27.08 -7.61 25.18
N ARG A 520 28.12 -6.83 24.89
CA ARG A 520 28.67 -5.79 25.77
C ARG A 520 27.81 -4.51 25.76
N ASP A 521 27.98 -3.63 26.76
CA ASP A 521 27.38 -2.28 26.83
C ASP A 521 28.19 -1.21 26.08
N ASP A 522 29.17 -1.64 25.26
CA ASP A 522 30.00 -0.73 24.47
C ASP A 522 29.26 -0.17 23.24
N PRO A 523 29.75 0.93 22.63
CA PRO A 523 28.99 1.69 21.64
C PRO A 523 28.59 0.96 20.34
N THR A 524 29.09 -0.25 20.11
CA THR A 524 28.71 -1.09 18.95
C THR A 524 28.11 -2.44 19.36
N TYR A 525 27.92 -2.69 20.66
CA TYR A 525 27.37 -3.92 21.25
C TYR A 525 28.12 -5.20 20.88
N GLY A 526 29.46 -5.17 20.94
CA GLY A 526 30.30 -6.28 20.50
C GLY A 526 30.07 -7.61 21.25
N SER A 527 29.96 -8.72 20.52
CA SER A 527 29.64 -10.06 21.04
C SER A 527 30.64 -10.57 22.08
N ALA A 528 30.15 -10.96 23.27
CA ALA A 528 30.95 -11.59 24.32
C ALA A 528 30.76 -13.11 24.35
N VAL A 529 29.51 -13.58 24.18
CA VAL A 529 29.18 -15.01 24.06
C VAL A 529 28.20 -15.21 22.91
N GLY A 530 28.38 -16.27 22.12
CA GLY A 530 27.43 -16.72 21.11
C GLY A 530 27.23 -18.23 21.08
N LEU A 531 26.36 -18.66 20.18
CA LEU A 531 26.05 -20.06 19.89
C LEU A 531 26.12 -20.28 18.37
N MET A 532 26.65 -21.42 17.95
CA MET A 532 26.49 -22.00 16.61
C MET A 532 25.91 -23.40 16.74
N ARG A 533 24.97 -23.77 15.86
CA ARG A 533 24.36 -25.09 15.78
C ARG A 533 24.44 -25.59 14.34
N PHE A 534 24.64 -26.89 14.12
CA PHE A 534 24.76 -27.49 12.78
C PHE A 534 23.96 -28.80 12.73
N ASP A 535 23.20 -29.05 11.66
CA ASP A 535 22.43 -30.30 11.56
C ASP A 535 23.34 -31.49 11.23
N THR A 536 23.43 -32.42 12.18
CA THR A 536 24.08 -33.73 12.02
C THR A 536 23.62 -34.53 10.80
N ALA A 537 22.40 -34.28 10.29
CA ALA A 537 21.87 -34.88 9.08
C ALA A 537 22.67 -34.50 7.82
N ASP A 538 23.20 -33.27 7.75
CA ASP A 538 23.92 -32.75 6.59
C ASP A 538 25.45 -32.74 6.74
N LEU A 539 26.00 -32.84 7.95
CA LEU A 539 27.45 -32.85 8.19
C LEU A 539 28.21 -33.83 7.28
N THR A 540 27.69 -35.04 7.07
CA THR A 540 28.33 -36.03 6.19
C THR A 540 28.39 -35.55 4.73
N THR A 541 27.36 -34.85 4.26
CA THR A 541 27.32 -34.24 2.93
C THR A 541 28.30 -33.07 2.84
N LEU A 542 28.29 -32.18 3.84
CA LEU A 542 29.17 -31.01 3.91
C LEU A 542 30.65 -31.37 4.01
N GLU A 543 31.00 -32.44 4.75
CA GLU A 543 32.36 -32.98 4.85
C GLU A 543 32.83 -33.55 3.50
N ASN A 544 32.02 -34.42 2.87
CA ASN A 544 32.38 -35.03 1.58
C ASN A 544 32.48 -34.03 0.42
N GLN A 545 31.80 -32.89 0.52
CA GLN A 545 31.89 -31.79 -0.46
C GLN A 545 32.99 -30.76 -0.12
N GLY A 546 33.63 -30.84 1.05
CA GLY A 546 34.55 -29.80 1.56
C GLY A 546 33.87 -28.50 1.98
N ALA A 547 32.53 -28.48 2.00
CA ALA A 547 31.69 -27.32 2.29
C ALA A 547 31.66 -26.94 3.78
N LEU A 548 31.88 -27.91 4.70
CA LEU A 548 31.77 -27.69 6.14
C LEU A 548 32.60 -26.49 6.64
N ASN A 549 33.81 -26.30 6.12
CA ASN A 549 34.68 -25.18 6.46
C ASN A 549 34.05 -23.81 6.11
N ALA A 550 33.33 -23.73 5.00
CA ALA A 550 32.68 -22.49 4.55
C ALA A 550 31.44 -22.17 5.40
N VAL A 551 30.61 -23.19 5.72
CA VAL A 551 29.44 -23.03 6.59
C VAL A 551 29.88 -22.60 8.00
N ILE A 552 30.86 -23.25 8.62
CA ILE A 552 31.37 -22.84 9.94
C ILE A 552 31.97 -21.42 9.90
N LEU A 553 32.65 -21.04 8.82
CA LEU A 553 33.21 -19.70 8.66
C LEU A 553 32.11 -18.62 8.57
N HIS A 554 31.03 -18.91 7.84
CA HIS A 554 29.84 -18.07 7.68
C HIS A 554 29.08 -17.89 9.01
N GLU A 555 28.70 -19.00 9.66
CA GLU A 555 27.98 -19.02 10.94
C GLU A 555 28.74 -18.27 12.04
N MET A 556 30.08 -18.38 12.05
CA MET A 556 30.93 -17.65 12.99
C MET A 556 30.90 -16.13 12.76
N ALA A 557 30.65 -15.66 11.52
CA ALA A 557 30.45 -14.24 11.21
C ALA A 557 29.19 -13.68 11.89
N HIS A 558 28.10 -14.45 11.88
CA HIS A 558 26.86 -14.08 12.52
C HIS A 558 27.01 -13.98 14.04
N VAL A 559 27.78 -14.88 14.67
CA VAL A 559 28.18 -14.73 16.09
C VAL A 559 28.97 -13.45 16.34
N LEU A 560 29.93 -13.12 15.46
CA LEU A 560 30.77 -11.93 15.59
C LEU A 560 30.01 -10.60 15.36
N GLY A 561 28.79 -10.67 14.80
CA GLY A 561 27.85 -9.55 14.68
C GLY A 561 27.27 -9.30 13.29
N PHE A 562 27.71 -10.04 12.27
CA PHE A 562 27.19 -9.90 10.90
C PHE A 562 25.69 -10.21 10.85
N GLY A 563 24.90 -9.35 10.19
CA GLY A 563 23.43 -9.36 10.23
C GLY A 563 22.86 -9.01 11.61
N SER A 564 23.14 -9.86 12.61
CA SER A 564 22.60 -9.87 13.96
C SER A 564 22.72 -8.55 14.75
N LEU A 565 23.70 -7.68 14.46
CA LEU A 565 23.94 -6.45 15.22
C LEU A 565 23.79 -5.15 14.41
N TRP A 566 23.35 -5.21 13.14
CA TRP A 566 23.36 -4.04 12.26
C TRP A 566 22.39 -2.91 12.69
N ASN A 567 21.17 -3.26 13.12
CA ASN A 567 20.19 -2.33 13.70
C ASN A 567 19.91 -2.61 15.19
N PHE A 568 20.90 -3.12 15.91
CA PHE A 568 20.76 -3.43 17.33
C PHE A 568 20.96 -2.19 18.22
N LEU A 569 19.90 -1.81 18.95
CA LEU A 569 19.82 -0.70 19.92
C LEU A 569 20.22 0.68 19.40
N GLN A 570 21.53 0.99 19.36
CA GLN A 570 22.07 2.27 18.87
C GLN A 570 22.74 2.14 17.50
N ASN A 571 23.03 0.91 17.06
CA ASN A 571 23.53 0.66 15.70
C ASN A 571 22.41 0.99 14.71
N GLN A 572 22.75 1.70 13.63
CA GLN A 572 21.84 2.09 12.54
C GLN A 572 22.50 1.80 11.18
N LEU A 573 23.05 0.59 11.07
CA LEU A 573 23.85 0.15 9.93
C LEU A 573 23.00 -0.48 8.81
N LEU A 574 21.70 -0.72 9.03
CA LEU A 574 20.79 -1.22 8.01
C LEU A 574 19.69 -0.18 7.69
N THR A 575 19.53 0.14 6.40
CA THR A 575 18.50 1.07 5.90
C THR A 575 17.54 0.35 4.98
N GLY A 576 16.23 0.52 5.19
CA GLY A 576 15.20 -0.21 4.46
C GLY A 576 14.94 -1.62 5.00
N GLU A 577 15.36 -1.89 6.24
CA GLU A 577 14.97 -3.08 7.01
C GLU A 577 13.46 -3.34 6.89
N GLY A 578 13.06 -4.60 6.72
CA GLY A 578 11.65 -4.93 6.59
C GLY A 578 11.04 -4.66 5.21
N THR A 579 11.78 -4.09 4.25
CA THR A 579 11.31 -3.83 2.87
C THR A 579 11.75 -4.92 1.88
N ALA A 580 11.48 -4.74 0.58
CA ALA A 580 12.01 -5.59 -0.49
C ALA A 580 13.45 -5.24 -0.90
N SER A 581 13.96 -4.06 -0.50
CA SER A 581 15.27 -3.51 -0.90
C SER A 581 16.07 -2.91 0.27
N PRO A 582 16.31 -3.65 1.37
CA PRO A 582 17.25 -3.23 2.40
C PRO A 582 18.68 -3.06 1.87
N SER A 583 19.47 -2.25 2.56
CA SER A 583 20.86 -1.93 2.20
C SER A 583 21.69 -1.55 3.42
N PHE A 584 22.96 -1.98 3.45
CA PHE A 584 23.87 -1.72 4.56
C PHE A 584 24.55 -0.34 4.40
N ASN A 585 24.44 0.48 5.44
CA ASN A 585 24.80 1.90 5.43
C ASN A 585 26.18 2.19 6.05
N GLY A 586 26.87 1.19 6.60
CA GLY A 586 28.19 1.35 7.20
C GLY A 586 29.24 1.91 6.21
N PRO A 587 29.98 2.98 6.58
CA PRO A 587 30.86 3.69 5.65
C PRO A 587 32.05 2.85 5.16
N ALA A 588 32.63 1.97 5.98
CA ALA A 588 33.75 1.14 5.57
C ALA A 588 33.32 0.08 4.54
N ALA A 589 32.23 -0.66 4.80
CA ALA A 589 31.73 -1.65 3.86
C ALA A 589 31.27 -1.01 2.55
N ARG A 590 30.66 0.19 2.59
CA ARG A 590 30.29 0.93 1.38
C ARG A 590 31.49 1.36 0.54
N ASN A 591 32.60 1.80 1.15
CA ASN A 591 33.83 2.11 0.40
C ASN A 591 34.49 0.86 -0.17
N ALA A 592 34.49 -0.27 0.57
CA ALA A 592 34.98 -1.55 0.08
C ALA A 592 34.14 -2.07 -1.11
N PHE A 593 32.81 -1.96 -1.03
CA PHE A 593 31.89 -2.28 -2.12
C PHE A 593 32.15 -1.42 -3.36
N LEU A 594 32.29 -0.10 -3.20
CA LEU A 594 32.65 0.80 -4.30
C LEU A 594 34.03 0.50 -4.91
N GLY A 595 34.94 -0.13 -4.17
CA GLY A 595 36.20 -0.67 -4.67
C GLY A 595 36.10 -2.03 -5.38
N ALA A 596 35.10 -2.84 -5.04
CA ALA A 596 34.87 -4.15 -5.65
C ALA A 596 34.06 -4.08 -6.96
N ILE A 597 33.39 -2.98 -7.28
CA ILE A 597 32.63 -2.80 -8.54
C ILE A 597 33.54 -3.07 -9.74
N ALA A 598 33.12 -3.95 -10.64
CA ALA A 598 33.87 -4.32 -11.82
C ALA A 598 34.22 -3.10 -12.71
N PRO A 599 35.47 -3.00 -13.22
CA PRO A 599 35.89 -1.89 -14.08
C PRO A 599 34.94 -1.65 -15.26
N SER A 600 34.70 -0.37 -15.56
CA SER A 600 33.77 0.10 -16.60
C SER A 600 32.29 -0.26 -16.40
N THR A 601 31.89 -0.85 -15.27
CA THR A 601 30.47 -1.00 -14.91
C THR A 601 29.98 0.20 -14.10
N VAL A 602 28.71 0.57 -14.29
CA VAL A 602 28.06 1.67 -13.53
C VAL A 602 26.97 1.07 -12.66
N PHE A 603 27.18 1.09 -11.35
CA PHE A 603 26.17 0.69 -10.38
C PHE A 603 25.25 1.87 -10.07
N THR A 604 23.93 1.67 -10.19
CA THR A 604 22.89 2.70 -10.05
C THR A 604 21.95 2.50 -8.86
N GLY A 605 22.16 1.44 -8.07
CA GLY A 605 21.37 1.15 -6.86
C GLY A 605 21.95 1.77 -5.59
N THR A 606 21.34 1.46 -4.45
CA THR A 606 21.94 1.76 -3.13
C THR A 606 23.11 0.81 -2.86
N PRO A 607 24.31 1.30 -2.49
CA PRO A 607 25.48 0.44 -2.23
C PRO A 607 25.22 -0.59 -1.13
N VAL A 608 25.89 -1.75 -1.24
CA VAL A 608 25.76 -2.90 -0.32
C VAL A 608 24.29 -3.36 -0.16
N PRO A 609 23.65 -3.87 -1.24
CA PRO A 609 22.29 -4.41 -1.17
C PRO A 609 22.21 -5.65 -0.28
N VAL A 610 21.31 -5.60 0.70
CA VAL A 610 20.98 -6.68 1.63
C VAL A 610 19.79 -7.45 1.10
N GLU A 611 19.62 -8.73 1.48
CA GLU A 611 18.49 -9.54 1.02
C GLU A 611 17.17 -9.08 1.68
N GLY A 612 16.14 -8.88 0.86
CA GLY A 612 14.78 -8.44 1.27
C GLY A 612 13.70 -9.51 1.07
N SER A 613 14.11 -10.70 0.63
CA SER A 613 13.29 -11.87 0.30
C SER A 613 13.55 -13.01 1.29
N PHE A 614 12.94 -14.19 1.07
CA PHE A 614 13.13 -15.40 1.89
C PHE A 614 12.67 -15.24 3.36
N GLY A 615 13.05 -16.19 4.23
CA GLY A 615 12.62 -16.26 5.63
C GLY A 615 13.47 -15.40 6.59
N PRO A 616 13.07 -15.26 7.87
CA PRO A 616 13.75 -14.38 8.84
C PRO A 616 15.21 -14.71 9.16
N GLY A 617 15.71 -15.91 8.83
CA GLY A 617 17.14 -16.23 8.92
C GLY A 617 17.95 -15.57 7.80
N THR A 618 17.48 -15.66 6.56
CA THR A 618 18.12 -15.13 5.35
C THR A 618 17.92 -13.62 5.17
N ARG A 619 16.75 -13.11 5.58
CA ARG A 619 16.27 -11.77 5.25
C ARG A 619 16.81 -10.71 6.21
N ASP A 620 17.11 -9.52 5.68
CA ASP A 620 17.65 -8.35 6.40
C ASP A 620 19.04 -8.59 7.07
N SER A 621 19.51 -9.84 7.13
CA SER A 621 20.76 -10.30 7.77
C SER A 621 21.91 -10.62 6.80
N HIS A 622 21.61 -10.88 5.52
CA HIS A 622 22.57 -11.37 4.51
C HIS A 622 22.76 -10.42 3.34
N TRP A 623 23.87 -10.60 2.60
CA TRP A 623 24.01 -10.02 1.26
C TRP A 623 22.98 -10.59 0.28
N ARG A 624 22.50 -9.72 -0.62
CA ARG A 624 21.54 -10.07 -1.65
C ARG A 624 22.14 -11.02 -2.68
N GLU A 625 21.68 -12.27 -2.69
CA GLU A 625 22.17 -13.32 -3.60
C GLU A 625 22.12 -12.88 -5.07
N THR A 626 21.01 -12.29 -5.50
CA THR A 626 20.78 -11.76 -6.85
C THR A 626 21.66 -10.55 -7.23
N SER A 627 22.61 -10.17 -6.39
CA SER A 627 23.57 -9.09 -6.64
C SER A 627 25.01 -9.49 -6.28
N PHE A 628 25.20 -10.22 -5.18
CA PHE A 628 26.51 -10.66 -4.71
C PHE A 628 26.96 -12.01 -5.29
N SER A 629 26.03 -12.86 -5.74
CA SER A 629 26.34 -14.22 -6.22
C SER A 629 27.15 -14.98 -5.16
N ASN A 630 28.22 -15.67 -5.53
CA ASN A 630 29.06 -16.50 -4.67
C ASN A 630 29.88 -15.78 -3.57
N GLU A 631 29.51 -14.60 -3.08
CA GLU A 631 30.15 -14.03 -1.88
C GLU A 631 29.69 -14.80 -0.63
N LEU A 632 30.63 -15.16 0.25
CA LEU A 632 30.35 -16.10 1.35
C LEU A 632 29.19 -15.69 2.27
N MET A 633 28.91 -14.39 2.43
CA MET A 633 27.88 -13.88 3.32
C MET A 633 26.54 -13.54 2.63
N THR A 634 26.31 -14.09 1.42
CA THR A 634 24.93 -14.33 0.97
C THR A 634 24.35 -15.52 1.72
N GLY A 635 23.03 -15.62 1.82
CA GLY A 635 22.36 -16.75 2.48
C GLY A 635 22.33 -18.03 1.64
N PHE A 636 23.37 -18.27 0.83
CA PHE A 636 23.40 -19.32 -0.20
C PHE A 636 24.83 -19.81 -0.43
N LEU A 637 25.08 -21.08 -0.14
CA LEU A 637 26.34 -21.71 -0.53
C LEU A 637 26.32 -22.01 -2.03
N ASN A 638 27.07 -21.21 -2.79
CA ASN A 638 27.22 -21.38 -4.23
C ASN A 638 28.25 -22.48 -4.57
N SER A 639 28.18 -23.02 -5.79
CA SER A 639 29.09 -24.07 -6.22
C SER A 639 30.51 -23.55 -6.48
N GLY A 640 31.53 -24.31 -6.04
CA GLY A 640 32.94 -23.92 -6.16
C GLY A 640 33.41 -23.04 -5.00
N PHE A 641 34.08 -21.93 -5.31
CA PHE A 641 34.73 -21.08 -4.31
C PHE A 641 33.81 -19.93 -3.89
N ASN A 642 33.60 -19.79 -2.58
CA ASN A 642 32.79 -18.73 -1.97
C ASN A 642 33.72 -17.75 -1.22
N PRO A 643 34.24 -16.68 -1.86
CA PRO A 643 35.14 -15.73 -1.22
C PRO A 643 34.51 -14.95 -0.06
N LEU A 644 35.25 -14.81 1.04
CA LEU A 644 34.96 -13.85 2.11
C LEU A 644 35.63 -12.51 1.78
N SER A 645 34.86 -11.57 1.26
CA SER A 645 35.37 -10.33 0.68
C SER A 645 35.75 -9.26 1.73
N ALA A 646 36.50 -8.26 1.26
CA ALA A 646 36.74 -7.02 1.98
C ALA A 646 35.43 -6.26 2.33
N ILE A 647 34.31 -6.51 1.64
CA ILE A 647 33.02 -5.88 1.93
C ILE A 647 32.48 -6.46 3.24
N SER A 648 32.44 -7.78 3.33
CA SER A 648 32.01 -8.53 4.52
C SER A 648 32.90 -8.25 5.72
N ALA A 649 34.22 -8.27 5.54
CA ALA A 649 35.16 -7.90 6.60
C ALA A 649 34.99 -6.46 7.09
N ALA A 650 34.75 -5.50 6.19
CA ALA A 650 34.58 -4.10 6.55
C ALA A 650 33.30 -3.82 7.37
N THR A 651 32.28 -4.70 7.35
CA THR A 651 31.13 -4.58 8.27
C THR A 651 31.56 -4.64 9.74
N PHE A 652 32.58 -5.44 10.06
CA PHE A 652 33.14 -5.51 11.41
C PHE A 652 33.90 -4.24 11.78
N ARG A 653 34.49 -3.53 10.79
CA ARG A 653 35.08 -2.20 11.01
C ARG A 653 34.01 -1.17 11.35
N ASP A 654 32.85 -1.25 10.70
CA ASP A 654 31.68 -0.42 11.02
C ASP A 654 31.04 -0.81 12.38
N LEU A 655 31.21 -2.06 12.83
CA LEU A 655 30.94 -2.55 14.20
C LEU A 655 32.11 -2.32 15.19
N GLY A 656 33.14 -1.55 14.82
CA GLY A 656 34.21 -1.11 15.73
C GLY A 656 35.39 -2.07 15.94
N TYR A 657 35.46 -3.20 15.21
CA TYR A 657 36.62 -4.10 15.21
C TYR A 657 37.79 -3.50 14.40
N LEU A 658 39.02 -3.89 14.75
CA LEU A 658 40.22 -3.55 13.98
C LEU A 658 40.44 -4.56 12.85
N VAL A 659 40.08 -4.19 11.62
CA VAL A 659 40.00 -5.10 10.47
C VAL A 659 41.16 -4.95 9.47
N ASN A 660 41.59 -6.08 8.91
CA ASN A 660 42.63 -6.28 7.90
C ASN A 660 42.05 -6.75 6.55
N ASP A 661 41.82 -5.84 5.60
CA ASP A 661 41.29 -6.16 4.25
C ASP A 661 42.37 -6.72 3.30
N ALA A 662 43.63 -6.85 3.77
CA ALA A 662 44.66 -7.59 3.05
C ALA A 662 44.58 -9.10 3.30
N ALA A 663 43.88 -9.53 4.35
CA ALA A 663 43.66 -10.95 4.63
C ALA A 663 42.51 -11.55 3.80
N THR A 664 41.54 -10.77 3.34
CA THR A 664 40.32 -11.23 2.65
C THR A 664 40.56 -11.72 1.22
N GLU A 665 39.68 -12.57 0.72
CA GLU A 665 39.69 -13.01 -0.67
C GLU A 665 39.48 -11.85 -1.67
N PRO A 666 40.10 -11.89 -2.85
CA PRO A 666 39.72 -11.05 -3.99
C PRO A 666 38.28 -11.34 -4.40
N TYR A 667 37.48 -10.28 -4.53
CA TYR A 667 36.08 -10.35 -4.95
C TYR A 667 35.76 -9.17 -5.89
N THR A 668 34.89 -9.41 -6.88
CA THR A 668 34.50 -8.43 -7.88
C THR A 668 32.99 -8.42 -8.01
N PHE A 669 32.36 -7.31 -7.66
CA PHE A 669 30.91 -7.11 -7.75
C PHE A 669 30.51 -6.81 -9.19
N LEU A 670 29.65 -7.65 -9.76
CA LEU A 670 29.12 -7.49 -11.11
C LEU A 670 27.79 -6.74 -11.06
N ALA A 671 27.79 -5.45 -11.40
CA ALA A 671 26.60 -4.59 -11.34
C ALA A 671 25.46 -4.96 -12.32
N THR A 672 25.64 -5.99 -13.14
CA THR A 672 24.63 -6.54 -14.05
C THR A 672 23.87 -7.69 -13.41
N LEU A 673 22.53 -7.65 -13.45
CA LEU A 673 21.65 -8.79 -13.19
C LEU A 673 21.94 -9.93 -14.19
N LEU A 674 22.89 -10.79 -13.83
CA LEU A 674 23.17 -12.05 -14.52
C LEU A 674 22.39 -13.17 -13.81
N ALA A 675 21.97 -14.18 -14.58
CA ALA A 675 21.50 -15.42 -13.98
C ALA A 675 22.65 -16.07 -13.17
N GLY A 676 22.30 -16.74 -12.08
CA GLY A 676 23.27 -17.35 -11.16
C GLY A 676 24.21 -18.36 -11.83
N PRO A 677 25.30 -18.77 -11.14
CA PRO A 677 26.28 -19.71 -11.68
C PRO A 677 25.64 -21.05 -12.09
N PRO A 678 26.33 -21.86 -12.93
CA PRO A 678 25.80 -23.12 -13.42
C PRO A 678 25.77 -24.21 -12.31
N GLY A 679 24.74 -24.15 -11.49
CA GLY A 679 24.41 -25.06 -10.39
C GLY A 679 23.38 -24.39 -9.49
N ALA A 680 22.40 -25.13 -8.98
CA ALA A 680 21.47 -24.55 -8.00
C ALA A 680 22.24 -24.31 -6.69
N PRO A 681 22.31 -23.07 -6.16
CA PRO A 681 22.95 -22.82 -4.89
C PRO A 681 22.12 -23.41 -3.75
N VAL A 682 22.76 -23.80 -2.66
CA VAL A 682 22.09 -24.35 -1.48
C VAL A 682 21.80 -23.23 -0.50
N GLU A 683 20.52 -22.95 -0.25
CA GLU A 683 20.07 -21.95 0.71
C GLU A 683 20.58 -22.28 2.12
N LEU A 684 21.31 -21.34 2.72
CA LEU A 684 21.70 -21.37 4.13
C LEU A 684 20.45 -20.97 4.93
N ARG A 685 19.60 -21.97 5.20
CA ARG A 685 18.31 -21.81 5.87
C ARG A 685 18.50 -21.62 7.37
N GLU A 686 19.02 -20.47 7.80
CA GLU A 686 19.25 -20.20 9.22
C GLU A 686 17.94 -20.19 10.04
N GLU A 687 17.96 -20.78 11.24
CA GLU A 687 16.99 -20.51 12.30
C GLU A 687 17.52 -19.38 13.20
N PRO A 688 16.85 -18.21 13.30
CA PRO A 688 17.23 -17.19 14.28
C PRO A 688 17.15 -17.74 15.70
N LEU A 689 18.21 -17.52 16.50
CA LEU A 689 18.21 -17.93 17.92
C LEU A 689 16.96 -17.38 18.64
N THR A 690 16.12 -18.25 19.19
CA THR A 690 14.81 -17.86 19.78
C THR A 690 14.90 -17.25 21.19
N SER A 691 16.09 -17.22 21.79
CA SER A 691 16.32 -16.72 23.15
C SER A 691 16.73 -15.23 23.14
N PRO A 692 16.33 -14.44 24.16
CA PRO A 692 16.56 -13.00 24.17
C PRO A 692 18.05 -12.64 24.29
N LEU A 693 18.48 -11.61 23.56
CA LEU A 693 19.86 -11.13 23.62
C LEU A 693 20.12 -10.44 24.96
N ILE A 694 21.15 -10.89 25.67
CA ILE A 694 21.54 -10.35 26.98
C ILE A 694 22.56 -9.23 26.75
N VAL A 695 22.27 -8.02 27.23
CA VAL A 695 23.25 -6.93 27.30
C VAL A 695 23.82 -6.88 28.72
N ILE A 696 25.14 -6.94 28.85
CA ILE A 696 25.86 -6.90 30.15
C ILE A 696 26.72 -5.64 30.28
N ASP A 697 26.87 -5.11 31.50
CA ASP A 697 27.76 -3.98 31.78
C ASP A 697 29.23 -4.38 32.00
N ARG A 698 30.14 -3.39 32.05
CA ARG A 698 31.57 -3.59 32.37
C ARG A 698 31.87 -4.19 33.76
N ARG A 699 30.85 -4.58 34.53
CA ARG A 699 30.96 -5.32 35.81
C ARG A 699 30.35 -6.74 35.71
N GLY A 700 29.96 -7.17 34.51
CA GLY A 700 29.41 -8.48 34.21
C GLY A 700 27.96 -8.66 34.66
N ARG A 701 27.20 -7.57 34.79
CA ARG A 701 25.80 -7.58 35.25
C ARG A 701 24.88 -7.41 34.06
N THR A 702 23.82 -8.21 33.93
CA THR A 702 22.78 -7.94 32.94
C THR A 702 22.19 -6.53 33.15
N VAL A 703 22.17 -5.71 32.11
CA VAL A 703 21.51 -4.39 32.08
C VAL A 703 20.29 -4.36 31.16
N ALA A 704 20.21 -5.25 30.16
CA ALA A 704 19.00 -5.46 29.37
C ALA A 704 18.88 -6.92 28.91
N ARG A 705 17.65 -7.35 28.61
CA ARG A 705 17.37 -8.59 27.85
C ARG A 705 16.40 -8.21 26.74
N ILE A 706 16.85 -8.29 25.50
CA ILE A 706 16.12 -7.82 24.31
C ILE A 706 15.48 -9.04 23.63
N PRO A 707 14.16 -9.11 23.51
CA PRO A 707 13.50 -10.15 22.70
C PRO A 707 13.98 -10.10 21.25
N ARG A 708 14.16 -11.26 20.65
CA ARG A 708 14.22 -11.43 19.19
C ARG A 708 12.80 -11.66 18.66
N PHE A 709 12.54 -11.25 17.42
CA PHE A 709 11.22 -11.26 16.77
C PHE A 709 11.27 -12.05 15.46
#